data_AF-A0A819HG31-F1
#
_entry.id   AF-A0A819HG31-F1
#
_cell.length_a   1.000
_cell.length_b   1.000
_cell.length_c   1.000
_cell.angle_alpha   90.00
_cell.angle_beta   90.00
_cell.angle_gamma   90.00
#
_symmetry.space_group_name_H-M   'P 1'
#
loop_
_entity.id
_entity.type
_entity.pdbx_description
1 polymer ?
#
loop_
_entity_poly.entity_id
_entity_poly.type
_entity_poly.pdbx_seq_one_letter_code
_entity_poly.pdbx_strand_id
1 'polypeptide(L)'
;MRSTGLFRASSFVTQGYRCRRLATDYSVPLMTDVKCVKLFVEALRRLSYREKKIDMSIDCISSTTLIRLPGFIDCHVHLREPGDEHKEDIVSGTASALAGGITMVLAMPNTKPALTNATVLDLTEKLYEKKALCDYGLYMGATVDNFQTISDIAHRCIGLKMYLNTTFGDLKLDNMEIWMKHFETWPHDMPIVVHAENQTVASILCLSEIYSRSVHITHVARRNEILLIRAAKSKGLLVTCEVTPHHLFLHRDNTQFILNEYGNMEGFRHVKPELQTIDDCQALWDNIDIIDCIATDHAPHTREEKSNKENPPPGFSGLQTVIPLLLTAIHNGKLTMEQLIEKMYTNPKRIFNLPDQGDDTFIEIDMERKWVIDDKFLLTKSAWTPFIGMTMHGAVHRVVLRGEVVFVDGQVLAEPGTGKNIINLRGELNQIKTIKTSQNLPLENKRSPSHAERKRQRYISEPSALDKPENILKIAPTLARHHILSSLELNRAQCREIFTLARYYRNCQLHHRQIEPILTGKILSHMFFEPSTRTQCSFTAAMLRLGGSVMPFDSQVSSIKKGESLEDSVRMLMSYADVIVIRHPEVGIVQRAANVSRVPVINAGDGIGEHPTQALLDVFTIREEIGTFNGLTITMVGDLKHGRTVHSLAKLLTIYSDKSISLYYVSPPSLAMPQDVIDCVTAAGIPQKSSTNLEEILPHTDVLYMTRIQKERFTSEEEYQKVCDLYKITPKFMRKAKKHGKMIVMHPLPRLDEISTTFDSDPRAAYFRQAENGLYIRMALLTIILSK
;
A
#
# COMPACT_ATOMS: atom_id res chain seq x y z
N MET A 1 3.26 42.04 37.62
CA MET A 1 2.62 42.98 36.66
C MET A 1 3.59 43.16 35.49
N ARG A 2 3.31 42.94 34.21
CA ARG A 2 2.15 42.45 33.45
C ARG A 2 2.67 41.45 32.42
N SER A 3 1.97 40.32 32.30
CA SER A 3 2.13 39.33 31.24
C SER A 3 1.61 39.89 29.92
N THR A 4 2.50 40.21 28.97
CA THR A 4 2.13 40.29 27.55
C THR A 4 2.54 38.98 26.89
N GLY A 5 1.91 37.89 27.35
CA GLY A 5 1.89 36.64 26.62
C GLY A 5 0.95 36.82 25.43
N LEU A 6 1.50 37.12 24.26
CA LEU A 6 0.82 36.85 23.00
C LEU A 6 0.44 35.37 23.02
N PHE A 7 -0.84 35.09 23.31
CA PHE A 7 -1.43 33.77 23.12
C PHE A 7 -1.21 33.40 21.65
N ARG A 8 -0.21 32.56 21.38
CA ARG A 8 -0.17 31.81 20.13
C ARG A 8 -1.43 30.96 20.12
N ALA A 9 -2.39 31.34 19.28
CA ALA A 9 -3.56 30.53 19.01
C ALA A 9 -3.07 29.16 18.51
N SER A 10 -3.12 28.13 19.36
CA SER A 10 -2.80 26.76 18.98
C SER A 10 -3.97 26.20 18.17
N SER A 11 -4.08 26.63 16.92
CA SER A 11 -5.04 26.13 15.92
C SER A 11 -4.73 24.72 15.42
N PHE A 12 -3.66 24.10 15.92
CA PHE A 12 -3.27 22.74 15.61
C PHE A 12 -3.45 21.85 16.84
N VAL A 13 -4.50 21.04 16.83
CA VAL A 13 -4.53 19.84 17.66
C VAL A 13 -3.55 18.86 17.03
N THR A 14 -2.30 18.88 17.49
CA THR A 14 -1.27 17.95 17.01
C THR A 14 -1.64 16.53 17.39
N GLN A 15 -1.21 15.55 16.61
CA GLN A 15 -1.40 14.12 16.93
C GLN A 15 -0.84 13.80 18.33
N GLY A 16 0.27 14.43 18.72
CA GLY A 16 0.81 14.33 20.08
C GLY A 16 -0.10 14.91 21.18
N TYR A 17 -0.95 15.91 20.90
CA TYR A 17 -1.99 16.33 21.85
C TYR A 17 -3.11 15.28 21.95
N ARG A 18 -3.55 14.71 20.81
CA ARG A 18 -4.57 13.65 20.80
C ARG A 18 -4.09 12.41 21.55
N CYS A 19 -2.87 11.94 21.29
CA CYS A 19 -2.27 10.79 21.98
C CYS A 19 -2.11 11.03 23.49
N ARG A 20 -1.71 12.24 23.93
CA ARG A 20 -1.65 12.59 25.36
C ARG A 20 -3.02 12.60 26.02
N ARG A 21 -4.04 13.11 25.32
CA ARG A 21 -5.43 13.08 25.81
C ARG A 21 -5.92 11.63 25.94
N LEU A 22 -5.71 10.82 24.90
CA LEU A 22 -6.08 9.41 24.86
C LEU A 22 -5.40 8.60 25.97
N ALA A 23 -4.11 8.81 26.19
CA ALA A 23 -3.37 8.16 27.26
C ALA A 23 -3.88 8.59 28.65
N THR A 24 -4.33 9.84 28.81
CA THR A 24 -5.01 10.27 30.05
C THR A 24 -6.36 9.56 30.22
N ASP A 25 -7.15 9.47 29.15
CA ASP A 25 -8.47 8.83 29.15
C ASP A 25 -8.41 7.31 29.43
N TYR A 26 -7.32 6.65 29.02
CA TYR A 26 -7.06 5.22 29.28
C TYR A 26 -6.13 4.96 30.48
N SER A 27 -5.78 5.98 31.27
CA SER A 27 -4.87 5.88 32.43
C SER A 27 -3.49 5.26 32.08
N VAL A 28 -3.00 5.51 30.87
CA VAL A 28 -1.67 5.12 30.41
C VAL A 28 -0.66 6.16 30.91
N PRO A 29 0.40 5.76 31.66
CA PRO A 29 1.44 6.68 32.11
C PRO A 29 2.12 7.39 30.93
N LEU A 30 2.17 8.71 30.98
CA LEU A 30 2.79 9.56 29.95
C LEU A 30 4.13 10.10 30.42
N MET A 31 5.16 9.91 29.60
CA MET A 31 6.40 10.66 29.70
C MET A 31 6.42 11.73 28.60
N THR A 32 6.27 12.99 28.99
CA THR A 32 6.21 14.12 28.03
C THR A 32 7.52 14.90 27.94
N ASP A 33 8.43 14.75 28.90
CA ASP A 33 9.75 15.38 28.90
C ASP A 33 10.75 14.51 28.13
N VAL A 34 11.34 15.07 27.07
CA VAL A 34 12.26 14.35 26.19
C VAL A 34 13.51 13.82 26.92
N LYS A 35 14.01 14.53 27.93
CA LYS A 35 15.17 14.06 28.71
C LYS A 35 14.77 12.89 29.60
N CYS A 36 13.61 12.95 30.25
CA CYS A 36 13.08 11.84 31.03
C CYS A 36 12.79 10.61 30.15
N VAL A 37 12.23 10.81 28.94
CA VAL A 37 12.03 9.73 27.97
C VAL A 37 13.36 9.09 27.57
N LYS A 38 14.39 9.89 27.25
CA LYS A 38 15.72 9.37 26.92
C LYS A 38 16.33 8.57 28.07
N LEU A 39 16.23 9.07 29.30
CA LEU A 39 16.69 8.36 30.50
C LEU A 39 15.91 7.07 30.74
N PHE A 40 14.59 7.08 30.50
CA PHE A 40 13.76 5.89 30.63
C PHE A 40 14.10 4.83 29.58
N VAL A 41 14.27 5.23 28.32
CA VAL A 41 14.71 4.32 27.23
C VAL A 41 16.11 3.76 27.53
N GLU A 42 17.05 4.59 28.00
CA GLU A 42 18.38 4.14 28.40
C GLU A 42 18.33 3.21 29.63
N ALA A 43 17.45 3.49 30.60
CA ALA A 43 17.23 2.61 31.74
C ALA A 43 16.62 1.27 31.31
N LEU A 44 15.63 1.26 30.39
CA LEU A 44 15.08 0.03 29.82
C LEU A 44 16.14 -0.81 29.10
N ARG A 45 17.05 -0.16 28.37
CA ARG A 45 18.19 -0.80 27.72
C ARG A 45 19.17 -1.41 28.74
N ARG A 46 19.49 -0.69 29.83
CA ARG A 46 20.45 -1.13 30.87
C ARG A 46 19.89 -2.20 31.81
N LEU A 47 18.60 -2.12 32.16
CA LEU A 47 17.93 -3.03 33.09
C LEU A 47 17.59 -4.40 32.48
N SER A 48 18.12 -4.70 31.29
CA SER A 48 17.98 -5.99 30.62
C SER A 48 16.53 -6.38 30.33
N TYR A 49 15.84 -5.61 29.49
CA TYR A 49 14.74 -6.13 28.67
C TYR A 49 15.27 -7.05 27.54
N ARG A 50 16.25 -7.92 27.85
CA ARG A 50 16.91 -8.81 26.88
C ARG A 50 15.98 -9.93 26.36
N GLU A 51 14.87 -10.20 27.03
CA GLU A 51 13.97 -11.32 26.68
C GLU A 51 12.72 -10.92 25.88
N LYS A 52 12.41 -9.62 25.71
CA LYS A 52 11.27 -9.17 24.91
C LYS A 52 11.67 -8.01 24.00
N LYS A 53 12.04 -8.32 22.75
CA LYS A 53 12.21 -7.31 21.69
C LYS A 53 10.93 -6.49 21.55
N ILE A 54 10.99 -5.16 21.65
CA ILE A 54 9.85 -4.27 21.36
C ILE A 54 9.42 -4.51 19.91
N ASP A 55 8.12 -4.74 19.67
CA ASP A 55 7.62 -4.90 18.32
C ASP A 55 7.33 -3.52 17.75
N MET A 56 8.31 -2.95 17.05
CA MET A 56 8.23 -1.61 16.49
C MET A 56 7.15 -1.47 15.40
N SER A 57 6.49 -2.55 14.97
CA SER A 57 5.35 -2.51 14.05
C SER A 57 4.00 -2.34 14.77
N ILE A 58 3.93 -2.65 16.07
CA ILE A 58 2.71 -2.60 16.89
C ILE A 58 2.82 -1.51 17.97
N ASP A 59 4.00 -1.38 18.56
CA ASP A 59 4.24 -0.60 19.79
C ASP A 59 4.64 0.87 19.51
N CYS A 60 4.67 1.31 18.24
CA CYS A 60 5.08 2.65 17.83
C CYS A 60 4.03 3.32 16.92
N ILE A 61 3.77 4.61 17.14
CA ILE A 61 2.97 5.47 16.26
C ILE A 61 3.79 6.72 15.95
N SER A 62 4.11 6.95 14.67
CA SER A 62 4.76 8.17 14.19
C SER A 62 3.74 9.23 13.74
N SER A 63 4.14 10.50 13.75
CA SER A 63 3.39 11.59 13.11
C SER A 63 3.56 11.65 11.59
N THR A 64 4.48 10.85 11.04
CA THR A 64 4.73 10.74 9.60
C THR A 64 4.03 9.53 9.00
N THR A 65 3.48 9.66 7.79
CA THR A 65 2.91 8.54 7.05
C THR A 65 4.03 7.82 6.31
N LEU A 66 4.33 6.59 6.75
CA LEU A 66 5.33 5.75 6.11
C LEU A 66 4.67 4.84 5.07
N ILE A 67 5.29 4.73 3.90
CA ILE A 67 4.88 3.78 2.86
C ILE A 67 5.77 2.55 2.95
N ARG A 68 5.16 1.39 3.05
CA ARG A 68 5.86 0.10 3.02
C ARG A 68 6.00 -0.39 1.58
N LEU A 69 7.22 -0.73 1.19
CA LEU A 69 7.60 -1.24 -0.13
C LEU A 69 8.39 -2.56 0.04
N PRO A 70 8.47 -3.40 -1.01
CA PRO A 70 9.34 -4.58 -0.97
C PRO A 70 10.81 -4.17 -0.76
N GLY A 71 11.61 -5.11 -0.28
CA GLY A 71 13.07 -4.94 -0.24
C GLY A 71 13.64 -4.86 -1.66
N PHE A 72 14.20 -3.71 -2.03
CA PHE A 72 14.68 -3.49 -3.40
C PHE A 72 15.97 -4.25 -3.70
N ILE A 73 16.18 -4.51 -4.99
CA ILE A 73 17.27 -5.29 -5.55
C ILE A 73 18.09 -4.37 -6.46
N ASP A 74 19.40 -4.33 -6.24
CA ASP A 74 20.33 -3.70 -7.17
C ASP A 74 21.14 -4.77 -7.90
N CYS A 75 20.92 -4.89 -9.21
CA CYS A 75 21.54 -5.92 -10.04
C CYS A 75 22.96 -5.56 -10.53
N HIS A 76 23.51 -4.40 -10.17
CA HIS A 76 24.83 -3.95 -10.64
C HIS A 76 25.58 -3.14 -9.58
N VAL A 77 26.41 -3.83 -8.78
CA VAL A 77 27.27 -3.17 -7.78
C VAL A 77 28.72 -3.65 -7.83
N HIS A 78 29.66 -2.75 -7.50
CA HIS A 78 31.08 -3.07 -7.33
C HIS A 78 31.50 -2.82 -5.87
N LEU A 79 31.64 -3.89 -5.08
CA LEU A 79 32.00 -3.78 -3.66
C LEU A 79 33.52 -3.81 -3.39
N ARG A 80 34.34 -3.96 -4.44
CA ARG A 80 35.82 -3.81 -4.45
C ARG A 80 36.61 -4.81 -3.60
N GLU A 81 35.97 -5.65 -2.82
CA GLU A 81 36.60 -6.71 -2.05
C GLU A 81 36.42 -8.08 -2.74
N PRO A 82 37.49 -8.86 -2.94
CA PRO A 82 38.86 -8.63 -2.47
C PRO A 82 39.69 -7.63 -3.31
N GLY A 83 40.65 -6.97 -2.65
CA GLY A 83 41.84 -6.37 -3.26
C GLY A 83 41.87 -4.85 -3.42
N ASP A 84 40.74 -4.16 -3.32
CA ASP A 84 40.66 -2.69 -3.35
C ASP A 84 39.80 -2.16 -2.17
N GLU A 85 39.97 -2.74 -0.98
CA GLU A 85 39.14 -2.48 0.21
C GLU A 85 39.17 -1.02 0.72
N HIS A 86 40.19 -0.25 0.32
CA HIS A 86 40.28 1.18 0.60
C HIS A 86 39.26 2.01 -0.19
N LYS A 87 38.79 1.52 -1.34
CA LYS A 87 37.73 2.16 -2.13
C LYS A 87 36.35 1.85 -1.57
N GLU A 88 36.13 0.58 -1.23
CA GLU A 88 34.92 0.04 -0.60
C GLU A 88 35.22 -1.38 -0.11
N ASP A 89 34.51 -1.87 0.91
CA ASP A 89 34.51 -3.30 1.25
C ASP A 89 33.08 -3.86 1.31
N ILE A 90 32.94 -5.17 1.52
CA ILE A 90 31.61 -5.80 1.55
C ILE A 90 30.73 -5.18 2.64
N VAL A 91 31.30 -4.84 3.81
CA VAL A 91 30.55 -4.31 4.95
C VAL A 91 30.05 -2.91 4.63
N SER A 92 30.93 -1.99 4.22
CA SER A 92 30.55 -0.60 3.93
C SER A 92 29.65 -0.49 2.69
N GLY A 93 29.90 -1.31 1.67
CA GLY A 93 29.07 -1.38 0.47
C GLY A 93 27.66 -1.89 0.78
N THR A 94 27.51 -2.98 1.54
CA THR A 94 26.18 -3.49 1.92
C THR A 94 25.49 -2.63 2.98
N ALA A 95 26.23 -1.91 3.84
CA ALA A 95 25.70 -0.86 4.69
C ALA A 95 25.08 0.28 3.87
N SER A 96 25.79 0.72 2.83
CA SER A 96 25.34 1.72 1.85
C SER A 96 24.08 1.24 1.11
N ALA A 97 24.02 -0.04 0.73
CA ALA A 97 22.83 -0.66 0.14
C ALA A 97 21.61 -0.58 1.07
N LEU A 98 21.75 -1.04 2.32
CA LEU A 98 20.66 -1.00 3.31
C LEU A 98 20.17 0.43 3.56
N ALA A 99 21.08 1.40 3.70
CA ALA A 99 20.72 2.80 3.86
C ALA A 99 20.01 3.39 2.62
N GLY A 100 20.30 2.84 1.44
CA GLY A 100 19.60 3.12 0.19
C GLY A 100 18.27 2.39 0.01
N GLY A 101 17.84 1.55 0.96
CA GLY A 101 16.63 0.75 0.83
C GLY A 101 16.78 -0.51 -0.02
N ILE A 102 18.02 -0.94 -0.29
CA ILE A 102 18.36 -2.13 -1.06
C ILE A 102 18.65 -3.28 -0.08
N THR A 103 17.91 -4.39 -0.22
CA THR A 103 18.02 -5.58 0.63
C THR A 103 18.73 -6.74 -0.07
N MET A 104 18.99 -6.62 -1.37
CA MET A 104 19.72 -7.60 -2.16
C MET A 104 20.60 -6.91 -3.22
N VAL A 105 21.87 -7.32 -3.31
CA VAL A 105 22.81 -6.78 -4.31
C VAL A 105 23.42 -7.89 -5.17
N LEU A 106 23.62 -7.63 -6.47
CA LEU A 106 24.36 -8.53 -7.35
C LEU A 106 25.74 -7.94 -7.66
N ALA A 107 26.78 -8.55 -7.10
CA ALA A 107 28.13 -8.01 -7.12
C ALA A 107 28.92 -8.42 -8.37
N MET A 108 29.50 -7.43 -9.03
CA MET A 108 30.28 -7.58 -10.26
C MET A 108 31.66 -8.22 -10.01
N PRO A 109 32.22 -8.94 -11.00
CA PRO A 109 33.36 -9.84 -10.80
C PRO A 109 34.74 -9.18 -10.96
N ASN A 110 34.82 -7.89 -11.28
CA ASN A 110 36.06 -7.16 -11.55
C ASN A 110 36.78 -6.69 -10.25
N THR A 111 36.90 -7.59 -9.28
CA THR A 111 37.73 -7.44 -8.07
C THR A 111 39.18 -7.80 -8.35
N LYS A 112 40.04 -7.82 -7.31
CA LYS A 112 41.44 -8.23 -7.42
C LYS A 112 41.77 -9.30 -6.36
N PRO A 113 41.92 -10.58 -6.74
CA PRO A 113 41.74 -11.13 -8.09
C PRO A 113 40.29 -11.06 -8.57
N ALA A 114 40.11 -11.08 -9.90
CA ALA A 114 38.78 -11.09 -10.52
C ALA A 114 38.11 -12.47 -10.35
N LEU A 115 36.78 -12.50 -10.18
CA LEU A 115 35.98 -13.72 -10.03
C LEU A 115 35.84 -14.43 -11.38
N THR A 116 36.88 -15.14 -11.82
CA THR A 116 36.94 -15.79 -13.14
C THR A 116 37.13 -17.31 -13.08
N ASN A 117 37.32 -17.87 -11.89
CA ASN A 117 37.54 -19.30 -11.65
C ASN A 117 37.00 -19.73 -10.27
N ALA A 118 36.94 -21.04 -10.04
CA ALA A 118 36.40 -21.64 -8.82
C ALA A 118 37.15 -21.23 -7.54
N THR A 119 38.48 -21.14 -7.59
CA THR A 119 39.31 -20.80 -6.44
C THR A 119 39.01 -19.40 -5.93
N VAL A 120 38.88 -18.42 -6.84
CA VAL A 120 38.54 -17.04 -6.47
C VAL A 120 37.08 -16.95 -6.00
N LEU A 121 36.17 -17.72 -6.60
CA LEU A 121 34.79 -17.81 -6.13
C LEU A 121 34.72 -18.32 -4.68
N ASP A 122 35.42 -19.41 -4.35
CA ASP A 122 35.47 -19.98 -2.99
C ASP A 122 36.00 -18.97 -1.96
N LEU A 123 37.04 -18.21 -2.32
CA LEU A 123 37.57 -17.15 -1.47
C LEU A 123 36.51 -16.06 -1.24
N THR A 124 35.88 -15.61 -2.32
CA THR A 124 34.94 -14.49 -2.27
C THR A 124 33.66 -14.86 -1.53
N GLU A 125 33.11 -16.06 -1.74
CA GLU A 125 31.95 -16.55 -1.00
C GLU A 125 32.19 -16.54 0.51
N LYS A 126 33.37 -17.00 0.96
CA LYS A 126 33.77 -16.98 2.39
C LYS A 126 33.90 -15.57 2.95
N LEU A 127 34.30 -14.59 2.14
CA LEU A 127 34.35 -13.19 2.56
C LEU A 127 32.94 -12.64 2.73
N TYR A 128 32.06 -12.84 1.73
CA TYR A 128 30.69 -12.37 1.80
C TYR A 128 29.89 -13.03 2.93
N GLU A 129 30.04 -14.34 3.16
CA GLU A 129 29.37 -15.06 4.25
C GLU A 129 29.69 -14.44 5.63
N LYS A 130 30.91 -13.90 5.79
CA LYS A 130 31.35 -13.26 7.05
C LYS A 130 31.02 -11.78 7.15
N LYS A 131 30.81 -11.11 6.01
CA LYS A 131 30.82 -9.64 5.95
C LYS A 131 29.54 -9.00 5.45
N ALA A 132 28.77 -9.67 4.59
CA ALA A 132 27.60 -9.08 3.96
C ALA A 132 26.54 -8.72 5.00
N LEU A 133 25.96 -7.52 4.88
CA LEU A 133 24.87 -7.04 5.75
C LEU A 133 23.49 -7.24 5.12
N CYS A 134 23.42 -7.27 3.79
CA CYS A 134 22.23 -7.59 3.02
C CYS A 134 22.46 -8.84 2.15
N ASP A 135 21.42 -9.39 1.56
CA ASP A 135 21.58 -10.56 0.69
C ASP A 135 22.34 -10.23 -0.57
N TYR A 136 22.95 -11.25 -1.15
CA TYR A 136 23.82 -11.05 -2.29
C TYR A 136 23.81 -12.23 -3.27
N GLY A 137 24.08 -11.91 -4.53
CA GLY A 137 24.51 -12.85 -5.56
C GLY A 137 25.83 -12.39 -6.17
N LEU A 138 26.65 -13.34 -6.62
CA LEU A 138 27.94 -13.04 -7.24
C LEU A 138 27.87 -13.35 -8.74
N TYR A 139 28.36 -12.45 -9.59
CA TYR A 139 28.60 -12.75 -10.99
C TYR A 139 29.94 -13.47 -11.16
N MET A 140 30.07 -14.24 -12.24
CA MET A 140 31.36 -14.67 -12.77
C MET A 140 31.78 -13.78 -13.94
N GLY A 141 33.07 -13.51 -14.07
CA GLY A 141 33.64 -12.71 -15.16
C GLY A 141 34.12 -13.59 -16.31
N ALA A 142 33.69 -13.25 -17.53
CA ALA A 142 34.20 -13.88 -18.74
C ALA A 142 35.64 -13.40 -19.04
N THR A 143 36.53 -14.33 -19.37
CA THR A 143 37.90 -14.05 -19.85
C THR A 143 38.11 -14.64 -21.24
N VAL A 144 39.30 -14.44 -21.81
CA VAL A 144 39.68 -14.96 -23.12
C VAL A 144 39.79 -16.50 -23.17
N ASP A 145 39.87 -17.16 -22.02
CA ASP A 145 40.28 -18.56 -21.87
C ASP A 145 39.39 -19.40 -20.94
N ASN A 146 38.48 -18.80 -20.16
CA ASN A 146 37.67 -19.55 -19.20
C ASN A 146 36.33 -20.06 -19.74
N PHE A 147 35.99 -19.85 -21.03
CA PHE A 147 34.70 -20.26 -21.60
C PHE A 147 34.40 -21.76 -21.46
N GLN A 148 35.41 -22.63 -21.39
CA GLN A 148 35.20 -24.08 -21.19
C GLN A 148 34.99 -24.47 -19.73
N THR A 149 35.61 -23.77 -18.78
CA THR A 149 35.66 -24.17 -17.36
C THR A 149 34.68 -23.40 -16.49
N ILE A 150 34.30 -22.19 -16.90
CA ILE A 150 33.42 -21.32 -16.13
C ILE A 150 31.98 -21.87 -16.07
N SER A 151 31.55 -22.64 -17.07
CA SER A 151 30.24 -23.29 -17.11
C SER A 151 30.04 -24.31 -15.98
N ASP A 152 31.11 -24.98 -15.54
CA ASP A 152 31.05 -26.02 -14.50
C ASP A 152 30.61 -25.45 -13.14
N ILE A 153 30.90 -24.17 -12.91
CA ILE A 153 30.58 -23.45 -11.67
C ILE A 153 29.40 -22.48 -11.82
N ALA A 154 28.73 -22.47 -12.97
CA ALA A 154 27.61 -21.55 -13.24
C ALA A 154 26.47 -21.65 -12.21
N HIS A 155 26.16 -22.86 -11.74
CA HIS A 155 25.10 -23.09 -10.75
C HIS A 155 25.34 -22.42 -9.39
N ARG A 156 26.56 -21.95 -9.12
CA ARG A 156 26.95 -21.26 -7.87
C ARG A 156 26.88 -19.73 -7.96
N CYS A 157 26.66 -19.17 -9.15
CA CYS A 157 26.66 -17.73 -9.39
C CYS A 157 25.31 -17.26 -9.93
N ILE A 158 25.13 -15.93 -10.05
CA ILE A 158 23.88 -15.36 -10.54
C ILE A 158 23.82 -15.18 -12.06
N GLY A 159 24.98 -15.23 -12.71
CA GLY A 159 25.11 -15.07 -14.15
C GLY A 159 26.56 -14.81 -14.56
N LEU A 160 26.75 -14.64 -15.86
CA LEU A 160 28.03 -14.31 -16.48
C LEU A 160 28.06 -12.82 -16.85
N LYS A 161 29.09 -12.09 -16.40
CA LYS A 161 29.36 -10.71 -16.83
C LYS A 161 30.46 -10.69 -17.89
N MET A 162 30.13 -10.11 -19.03
CA MET A 162 31.07 -9.87 -20.13
C MET A 162 31.32 -8.37 -20.30
N TYR A 163 32.59 -7.98 -20.40
CA TYR A 163 33.00 -6.60 -20.63
C TYR A 163 33.43 -6.44 -22.08
N LEU A 164 32.58 -5.83 -22.91
CA LEU A 164 32.75 -5.78 -24.38
C LEU A 164 33.29 -4.44 -24.89
N ASN A 165 33.44 -3.47 -23.99
CA ASN A 165 34.06 -2.18 -24.24
C ASN A 165 35.08 -1.88 -23.13
N THR A 166 35.95 -0.89 -23.36
CA THR A 166 36.96 -0.47 -22.39
C THR A 166 36.30 0.09 -21.13
N THR A 167 36.62 -0.49 -19.98
CA THR A 167 36.13 -0.07 -18.66
C THR A 167 37.22 -0.25 -17.58
N PHE A 168 36.89 -0.04 -16.31
CA PHE A 168 37.79 -0.29 -15.19
C PHE A 168 37.99 -1.80 -14.93
N GLY A 169 39.24 -2.27 -15.03
CA GLY A 169 39.67 -3.65 -14.79
C GLY A 169 40.14 -4.38 -16.06
N ASP A 170 40.65 -5.60 -15.88
CA ASP A 170 41.40 -6.33 -16.92
C ASP A 170 40.56 -7.37 -17.69
N LEU A 171 39.22 -7.31 -17.60
CA LEU A 171 38.30 -8.32 -18.13
C LEU A 171 37.74 -8.01 -19.53
N LYS A 172 38.32 -7.04 -20.23
CA LYS A 172 37.84 -6.63 -21.55
C LYS A 172 38.02 -7.77 -22.57
N LEU A 173 36.96 -8.09 -23.31
CA LEU A 173 36.96 -9.07 -24.38
C LEU A 173 36.93 -8.37 -25.74
N ASP A 174 38.04 -8.40 -26.48
CA ASP A 174 38.18 -7.71 -27.77
C ASP A 174 37.84 -8.57 -29.00
N ASN A 175 37.55 -9.86 -28.81
CA ASN A 175 37.35 -10.80 -29.91
C ASN A 175 35.93 -11.40 -29.90
N MET A 176 35.18 -11.18 -30.99
CA MET A 176 33.85 -11.73 -31.22
C MET A 176 33.79 -13.26 -31.13
N GLU A 177 34.83 -13.96 -31.57
CA GLU A 177 34.92 -15.43 -31.49
C GLU A 177 34.87 -15.90 -30.03
N ILE A 178 35.48 -15.13 -29.12
CA ILE A 178 35.43 -15.42 -27.69
C ILE A 178 34.03 -15.16 -27.14
N TRP A 179 33.35 -14.11 -27.62
CA TRP A 179 31.97 -13.83 -27.21
C TRP A 179 31.04 -14.97 -27.61
N MET A 180 31.18 -15.45 -28.85
CA MET A 180 30.46 -16.60 -29.39
C MET A 180 30.71 -17.86 -28.54
N LYS A 181 31.97 -18.16 -28.19
CA LYS A 181 32.29 -19.31 -27.33
C LYS A 181 31.61 -19.25 -25.97
N HIS A 182 31.58 -18.07 -25.32
CA HIS A 182 30.84 -17.89 -24.06
C HIS A 182 29.32 -18.07 -24.24
N PHE A 183 28.76 -17.59 -25.35
CA PHE A 183 27.35 -17.80 -25.69
C PHE A 183 27.01 -19.27 -25.96
N GLU A 184 27.96 -20.06 -26.47
CA GLU A 184 27.80 -21.49 -26.73
C GLU A 184 27.91 -22.34 -25.46
N THR A 185 28.88 -22.04 -24.59
CA THR A 185 29.21 -22.90 -23.44
C THR A 185 28.48 -22.53 -22.16
N TRP A 186 28.13 -21.25 -21.96
CA TRP A 186 27.41 -20.84 -20.75
C TRP A 186 26.00 -21.43 -20.74
N PRO A 187 25.51 -21.98 -19.60
CA PRO A 187 24.17 -22.58 -19.55
C PRO A 187 23.08 -21.66 -20.09
N HIS A 188 22.20 -22.22 -20.92
CA HIS A 188 21.23 -21.45 -21.70
C HIS A 188 20.16 -20.77 -20.83
N ASP A 189 19.83 -21.38 -19.70
CA ASP A 189 18.86 -20.89 -18.71
C ASP A 189 19.46 -19.88 -17.72
N MET A 190 20.77 -19.62 -17.80
CA MET A 190 21.47 -18.70 -16.89
C MET A 190 21.72 -17.32 -17.53
N PRO A 191 21.57 -16.22 -16.76
CA PRO A 191 21.74 -14.88 -17.28
C PRO A 191 23.14 -14.60 -17.84
N ILE A 192 23.19 -13.88 -18.96
CA ILE A 192 24.39 -13.20 -19.47
C ILE A 192 24.11 -11.69 -19.40
N VAL A 193 24.95 -10.97 -18.66
CA VAL A 193 24.95 -9.50 -18.55
C VAL A 193 26.16 -8.93 -19.27
N VAL A 194 25.96 -7.86 -20.04
CA VAL A 194 27.02 -7.29 -20.88
C VAL A 194 27.20 -5.81 -20.63
N HIS A 195 28.45 -5.38 -20.47
CA HIS A 195 28.83 -3.98 -20.64
C HIS A 195 29.06 -3.76 -22.15
N ALA A 196 28.11 -3.11 -22.80
CA ALA A 196 28.11 -2.87 -24.24
C ALA A 196 27.68 -1.43 -24.54
N GLU A 197 28.49 -0.70 -25.31
CA GLU A 197 28.25 0.69 -25.70
C GLU A 197 28.12 0.83 -27.22
N ASN A 198 27.24 1.73 -27.68
CA ASN A 198 27.05 2.06 -29.10
C ASN A 198 26.84 0.81 -29.98
N GLN A 199 27.65 0.64 -31.02
CA GLN A 199 27.58 -0.47 -31.99
C GLN A 199 27.76 -1.85 -31.35
N THR A 200 28.40 -1.94 -30.18
CA THR A 200 28.51 -3.20 -29.44
C THR A 200 27.15 -3.73 -28.99
N VAL A 201 26.17 -2.84 -28.76
CA VAL A 201 24.77 -3.23 -28.49
C VAL A 201 24.17 -3.95 -29.70
N ALA A 202 24.42 -3.47 -30.93
CA ALA A 202 23.94 -4.15 -32.12
C ALA A 202 24.59 -5.52 -32.30
N SER A 203 25.90 -5.61 -32.02
CA SER A 203 26.63 -6.88 -32.09
C SER A 203 26.09 -7.92 -31.11
N ILE A 204 25.82 -7.54 -29.86
CA ILE A 204 25.33 -8.50 -28.86
C ILE A 204 23.87 -8.91 -29.12
N LEU A 205 23.05 -8.00 -29.66
CA LEU A 205 21.68 -8.34 -30.11
C LEU A 205 21.71 -9.36 -31.25
N CYS A 206 22.67 -9.24 -32.18
CA CYS A 206 22.88 -10.22 -33.24
C CYS A 206 23.26 -11.59 -32.66
N LEU A 207 24.19 -11.65 -31.70
CA LEU A 207 24.54 -12.90 -31.03
C LEU A 207 23.38 -13.51 -30.24
N SER A 208 22.60 -12.68 -29.53
CA SER A 208 21.39 -13.11 -28.82
C SER A 208 20.40 -13.81 -29.76
N GLU A 209 20.21 -13.28 -30.97
CA GLU A 209 19.36 -13.88 -31.99
C GLU A 209 19.98 -15.18 -32.57
N ILE A 210 21.25 -15.15 -32.97
CA ILE A 210 21.97 -16.32 -33.54
C ILE A 210 21.90 -17.53 -32.59
N TYR A 211 22.12 -17.31 -31.30
CA TYR A 211 22.09 -18.36 -30.28
C TYR A 211 20.72 -18.53 -29.62
N SER A 212 19.70 -17.79 -30.06
CA SER A 212 18.32 -17.85 -29.55
C SER A 212 18.24 -17.76 -28.01
N ARG A 213 19.08 -16.93 -27.41
CA ARG A 213 19.23 -16.82 -25.95
C ARG A 213 19.11 -15.39 -25.46
N SER A 214 18.66 -15.24 -24.22
CA SER A 214 18.46 -13.92 -23.63
C SER A 214 19.77 -13.23 -23.25
N VAL A 215 19.83 -11.91 -23.44
CA VAL A 215 20.92 -11.06 -22.95
C VAL A 215 20.38 -9.85 -22.19
N HIS A 216 21.11 -9.43 -21.15
CA HIS A 216 20.82 -8.22 -20.39
C HIS A 216 21.91 -7.17 -20.62
N ILE A 217 21.54 -6.00 -21.16
CA ILE A 217 22.47 -4.91 -21.47
C ILE A 217 22.55 -3.98 -20.26
N THR A 218 23.76 -3.85 -19.71
CA THR A 218 24.00 -3.01 -18.52
C THR A 218 24.06 -1.53 -18.87
N HIS A 219 23.68 -0.68 -17.91
CA HIS A 219 23.81 0.80 -17.89
C HIS A 219 23.66 1.50 -19.25
N VAL A 220 22.53 1.31 -19.94
CA VAL A 220 22.22 1.99 -21.21
C VAL A 220 22.24 3.50 -20.99
N ALA A 221 22.99 4.25 -21.80
CA ALA A 221 23.25 5.66 -21.53
C ALA A 221 22.84 6.61 -22.66
N ARG A 222 22.64 6.09 -23.88
CA ARG A 222 22.43 6.91 -25.08
C ARG A 222 21.08 6.67 -25.74
N ARG A 223 20.63 7.68 -26.50
CA ARG A 223 19.43 7.62 -27.32
C ARG A 223 19.49 6.51 -28.36
N ASN A 224 20.61 6.36 -29.07
CA ASN A 224 20.76 5.32 -30.10
C ASN A 224 20.65 3.91 -29.52
N GLU A 225 21.22 3.67 -28.33
CA GLU A 225 21.20 2.39 -27.63
C GLU A 225 19.76 2.02 -27.22
N ILE A 226 19.04 2.92 -26.54
CA ILE A 226 17.68 2.61 -26.07
C ILE A 226 16.68 2.44 -27.24
N LEU A 227 16.83 3.23 -28.31
CA LEU A 227 16.00 3.08 -29.52
C LEU A 227 16.28 1.75 -30.23
N LEU A 228 17.54 1.30 -30.26
CA LEU A 228 17.91 0.01 -30.82
C LEU A 228 17.33 -1.14 -29.99
N ILE A 229 17.38 -1.05 -28.66
CA ILE A 229 16.78 -2.03 -27.75
C ILE A 229 15.26 -2.07 -27.91
N ARG A 230 14.61 -0.91 -28.00
CA ARG A 230 13.17 -0.81 -28.30
C ARG A 230 12.83 -1.53 -29.61
N ALA A 231 13.60 -1.28 -30.66
CA ALA A 231 13.39 -1.93 -31.96
C ALA A 231 13.59 -3.45 -31.86
N ALA A 232 14.61 -3.92 -31.14
CA ALA A 232 14.84 -5.34 -30.90
C ALA A 232 13.69 -6.01 -30.13
N LYS A 233 13.23 -5.41 -29.03
CA LYS A 233 12.06 -5.89 -28.27
C LYS A 233 10.79 -5.95 -29.14
N SER A 234 10.56 -4.94 -29.98
CA SER A 234 9.40 -4.92 -30.89
C SER A 234 9.40 -6.06 -31.93
N LYS A 235 10.58 -6.62 -32.22
CA LYS A 235 10.78 -7.78 -33.10
C LYS A 235 10.79 -9.11 -32.36
N GLY A 236 10.62 -9.10 -31.03
CA GLY A 236 10.60 -10.31 -30.20
C GLY A 236 11.97 -10.84 -29.78
N LEU A 237 13.06 -10.08 -29.99
CA LEU A 237 14.38 -10.49 -29.50
C LEU A 237 14.37 -10.56 -27.96
N LEU A 238 15.05 -11.57 -27.43
CA LEU A 238 15.15 -11.83 -25.98
C LEU A 238 16.17 -10.89 -25.32
N VAL A 239 15.88 -9.59 -25.31
CA VAL A 239 16.76 -8.59 -24.70
C VAL A 239 16.07 -7.89 -23.54
N THR A 240 16.83 -7.68 -22.47
CA THR A 240 16.48 -6.74 -21.40
C THR A 240 17.60 -5.73 -21.19
N CYS A 241 17.32 -4.63 -20.51
CA CYS A 241 18.33 -3.64 -20.16
C CYS A 241 18.09 -2.96 -18.82
N GLU A 242 19.14 -2.36 -18.30
CA GLU A 242 19.08 -1.45 -17.15
C GLU A 242 19.62 -0.07 -17.51
N VAL A 243 19.18 0.93 -16.74
CA VAL A 243 19.71 2.30 -16.77
C VAL A 243 20.23 2.67 -15.38
N THR A 244 21.22 3.55 -15.30
CA THR A 244 21.69 4.06 -14.01
C THR A 244 20.99 5.37 -13.63
N PRO A 245 20.93 5.70 -12.33
CA PRO A 245 20.44 7.01 -11.90
C PRO A 245 21.27 8.16 -12.48
N HIS A 246 22.58 8.01 -12.61
CA HIS A 246 23.41 9.10 -13.12
C HIS A 246 23.14 9.40 -14.60
N HIS A 247 22.76 8.41 -15.43
CA HIS A 247 22.32 8.68 -16.81
C HIS A 247 20.88 9.23 -16.91
N LEU A 248 20.06 9.07 -15.87
CA LEU A 248 18.71 9.66 -15.79
C LEU A 248 18.67 11.08 -15.22
N PHE A 249 19.62 11.46 -14.37
CA PHE A 249 19.59 12.73 -13.63
C PHE A 249 20.74 13.67 -13.99
N LEU A 250 21.85 13.15 -14.54
CA LEU A 250 23.02 13.93 -14.90
C LEU A 250 23.26 13.87 -16.42
N HIS A 251 23.64 15.00 -16.98
CA HIS A 251 24.13 15.16 -18.35
C HIS A 251 25.33 16.12 -18.34
N ARG A 252 26.08 16.17 -19.44
CA ARG A 252 27.34 16.95 -19.51
C ARG A 252 27.18 18.38 -19.00
N ASP A 253 26.07 19.03 -19.34
CA ASP A 253 25.84 20.45 -19.05
C ASP A 253 25.32 20.74 -17.63
N ASN A 254 24.81 19.75 -16.88
CA ASN A 254 24.29 19.97 -15.52
C ASN A 254 25.21 19.48 -14.40
N THR A 255 26.49 19.24 -14.67
CA THR A 255 27.44 18.66 -13.69
C THR A 255 28.41 19.67 -13.08
N GLN A 256 28.26 20.97 -13.37
CA GLN A 256 29.17 22.00 -12.86
C GLN A 256 29.13 22.13 -11.33
N PHE A 257 27.96 21.88 -10.71
CA PHE A 257 27.86 21.91 -9.25
C PHE A 257 28.74 20.83 -8.58
N ILE A 258 28.91 19.67 -9.22
CA ILE A 258 29.77 18.57 -8.74
C ILE A 258 31.22 19.03 -8.69
N LEU A 259 31.67 19.67 -9.77
CA LEU A 259 33.03 20.20 -9.86
C LEU A 259 33.28 21.30 -8.84
N ASN A 260 32.35 22.24 -8.70
CA ASN A 260 32.48 23.33 -7.75
C ASN A 260 32.66 22.80 -6.32
N GLU A 261 31.98 21.72 -5.97
CA GLU A 261 32.05 21.11 -4.65
C GLU A 261 33.38 20.35 -4.44
N TYR A 262 33.86 19.62 -5.44
CA TYR A 262 35.04 18.76 -5.34
C TYR A 262 36.29 19.33 -6.01
N GLY A 263 36.49 20.65 -5.95
CA GLY A 263 37.75 21.30 -6.32
C GLY A 263 38.04 21.41 -7.82
N ASN A 264 37.00 21.39 -8.66
CA ASN A 264 37.04 21.55 -10.11
C ASN A 264 37.90 20.51 -10.86
N MET A 265 37.96 19.28 -10.35
CA MET A 265 38.72 18.20 -10.98
C MET A 265 37.81 17.39 -11.91
N GLU A 266 38.12 17.34 -13.21
CA GLU A 266 37.29 16.65 -14.22
C GLU A 266 37.07 15.16 -13.94
N GLY A 267 37.95 14.52 -13.17
CA GLY A 267 37.77 13.12 -12.78
C GLY A 267 36.46 12.87 -12.02
N PHE A 268 35.89 13.85 -11.30
CA PHE A 268 34.57 13.71 -10.64
C PHE A 268 33.39 13.61 -11.62
N ARG A 269 33.60 13.87 -12.92
CA ARG A 269 32.62 13.58 -13.99
C ARG A 269 32.91 12.27 -14.73
N HIS A 270 34.07 11.67 -14.49
CA HIS A 270 34.50 10.50 -15.25
C HIS A 270 33.74 9.25 -14.81
N VAL A 271 32.99 8.66 -15.75
CA VAL A 271 32.20 7.43 -15.60
C VAL A 271 32.13 6.72 -16.96
N LYS A 272 31.87 5.41 -16.96
CA LYS A 272 31.66 4.61 -18.17
C LYS A 272 30.38 3.79 -18.03
N PRO A 273 29.39 3.93 -18.94
CA PRO A 273 29.35 4.87 -20.06
C PRO A 273 29.40 6.33 -19.62
N GLU A 274 30.02 7.19 -20.42
CA GLU A 274 30.15 8.62 -20.08
C GLU A 274 28.78 9.30 -19.93
N LEU A 275 28.73 10.38 -19.15
CA LEU A 275 27.56 11.25 -19.15
C LEU A 275 27.32 11.80 -20.56
N GLN A 276 26.06 11.75 -20.99
CA GLN A 276 25.64 12.09 -22.35
C GLN A 276 24.97 13.45 -22.41
N THR A 277 24.38 13.79 -23.56
CA THR A 277 23.66 15.05 -23.75
C THR A 277 22.32 15.06 -23.02
N ILE A 278 21.70 16.24 -22.90
CA ILE A 278 20.34 16.34 -22.38
C ILE A 278 19.33 15.55 -23.23
N ASP A 279 19.54 15.47 -24.55
CA ASP A 279 18.67 14.73 -25.47
C ASP A 279 18.75 13.22 -25.25
N ASP A 280 19.93 12.70 -24.90
CA ASP A 280 20.12 11.31 -24.51
C ASP A 280 19.39 11.01 -23.20
N CYS A 281 19.54 11.89 -22.19
CA CYS A 281 18.85 11.75 -20.91
C CYS A 281 17.32 11.79 -21.08
N GLN A 282 16.82 12.73 -21.88
CA GLN A 282 15.39 12.82 -22.19
C GLN A 282 14.91 11.58 -22.96
N ALA A 283 15.71 11.07 -23.91
CA ALA A 283 15.36 9.84 -24.61
C ALA A 283 15.22 8.64 -23.66
N LEU A 284 16.05 8.54 -22.62
CA LEU A 284 15.91 7.49 -21.60
C LEU A 284 14.58 7.65 -20.82
N TRP A 285 14.22 8.86 -20.42
CA TRP A 285 12.93 9.14 -19.76
C TRP A 285 11.72 8.86 -20.68
N ASP A 286 11.80 9.25 -21.95
CA ASP A 286 10.76 8.98 -22.96
C ASP A 286 10.61 7.49 -23.28
N ASN A 287 11.60 6.67 -22.89
CA ASN A 287 11.65 5.22 -23.08
C ASN A 287 11.61 4.48 -21.73
N ILE A 288 11.12 5.11 -20.66
CA ILE A 288 11.12 4.50 -19.33
C ILE A 288 10.35 3.17 -19.30
N ASP A 289 9.37 2.97 -20.16
CA ASP A 289 8.62 1.73 -20.38
C ASP A 289 9.46 0.60 -21.00
N ILE A 290 10.48 0.94 -21.79
CA ILE A 290 11.39 -0.01 -22.43
C ILE A 290 12.47 -0.50 -21.46
N ILE A 291 12.85 0.32 -20.49
CA ILE A 291 13.90 0.04 -19.50
C ILE A 291 13.39 -0.99 -18.50
N ASP A 292 14.03 -2.16 -18.38
CA ASP A 292 13.55 -3.22 -17.48
C ASP A 292 13.96 -2.97 -16.03
N CYS A 293 15.20 -2.56 -15.80
CA CYS A 293 15.77 -2.36 -14.48
C CYS A 293 16.34 -0.95 -14.29
N ILE A 294 16.38 -0.49 -13.05
CA ILE A 294 17.28 0.60 -12.64
C ILE A 294 18.32 -0.05 -11.74
N ALA A 295 19.60 0.20 -12.01
CA ALA A 295 20.72 -0.36 -11.23
C ALA A 295 21.76 0.73 -11.01
N THR A 296 22.40 0.76 -9.85
CA THR A 296 23.23 1.94 -9.52
C THR A 296 24.52 2.02 -10.31
N ASP A 297 25.03 0.87 -10.77
CA ASP A 297 26.42 0.73 -11.16
C ASP A 297 27.33 1.36 -10.10
N HIS A 298 27.07 1.00 -8.83
CA HIS A 298 27.81 1.55 -7.70
C HIS A 298 29.28 1.16 -7.83
N ALA A 299 30.08 2.12 -8.26
CA ALA A 299 31.47 1.98 -8.64
C ALA A 299 32.35 2.95 -7.82
N PRO A 300 32.53 2.68 -6.51
CA PRO A 300 33.21 3.56 -5.58
C PRO A 300 34.70 3.66 -5.89
N HIS A 301 35.21 4.88 -5.75
CA HIS A 301 36.61 5.29 -5.87
C HIS A 301 36.85 6.44 -4.90
N THR A 302 38.02 6.49 -4.28
CA THR A 302 38.31 7.56 -3.30
C THR A 302 38.38 8.92 -3.98
N ARG A 303 38.14 10.01 -3.22
CA ARG A 303 38.29 11.37 -3.74
C ARG A 303 39.69 11.63 -4.30
N GLU A 304 40.72 11.05 -3.69
CA GLU A 304 42.11 11.14 -4.14
C GLU A 304 42.28 10.52 -5.53
N GLU A 305 41.77 9.31 -5.75
CA GLU A 305 41.82 8.64 -7.05
C GLU A 305 41.06 9.42 -8.12
N LYS A 306 39.87 9.93 -7.79
CA LYS A 306 39.07 10.78 -8.69
C LYS A 306 39.72 12.13 -8.98
N SER A 307 40.60 12.60 -8.10
CA SER A 307 41.37 13.84 -8.28
C SER A 307 42.67 13.62 -9.07
N ASN A 308 42.98 12.39 -9.49
CA ASN A 308 44.15 12.14 -10.34
C ASN A 308 43.97 12.84 -11.70
N LYS A 309 44.96 13.66 -12.10
CA LYS A 309 44.90 14.46 -13.35
C LYS A 309 45.20 13.65 -14.60
N GLU A 310 45.99 12.57 -14.49
CA GLU A 310 46.44 11.80 -15.63
C GLU A 310 45.45 10.69 -15.98
N ASN A 311 45.02 9.92 -14.98
CA ASN A 311 44.14 8.77 -15.19
C ASN A 311 43.16 8.57 -14.03
N PRO A 312 42.16 9.45 -13.86
CA PRO A 312 41.13 9.26 -12.86
C PRO A 312 40.28 8.04 -13.22
N PRO A 313 39.96 7.12 -12.29
CA PRO A 313 39.16 5.94 -12.63
C PRO A 313 37.69 6.32 -12.90
N PRO A 314 37.01 5.65 -13.85
CA PRO A 314 35.59 5.87 -14.09
C PRO A 314 34.73 5.21 -13.01
N GLY A 315 33.64 5.86 -12.62
CA GLY A 315 32.65 5.28 -11.70
C GLY A 315 32.15 6.24 -10.64
N PHE A 316 30.93 5.99 -10.18
CA PHE A 316 30.21 6.78 -9.17
C PHE A 316 29.63 5.90 -8.06
N SER A 317 29.58 6.44 -6.84
CA SER A 317 28.85 5.80 -5.73
C SER A 317 27.36 6.16 -5.78
N GLY A 318 26.48 5.17 -5.97
CA GLY A 318 25.03 5.38 -6.11
C GLY A 318 24.07 4.72 -5.10
N LEU A 319 24.49 3.69 -4.36
CA LEU A 319 23.63 2.86 -3.50
C LEU A 319 22.70 3.64 -2.55
N GLN A 320 23.24 4.56 -1.75
CA GLN A 320 22.42 5.34 -0.81
C GLN A 320 21.50 6.37 -1.48
N THR A 321 21.82 6.79 -2.70
CA THR A 321 21.14 7.90 -3.37
C THR A 321 20.02 7.46 -4.31
N VAL A 322 20.00 6.21 -4.75
CA VAL A 322 19.08 5.76 -5.81
C VAL A 322 17.61 5.90 -5.42
N ILE A 323 17.20 5.38 -4.27
CA ILE A 323 15.78 5.47 -3.87
C ILE A 323 15.38 6.93 -3.64
N PRO A 324 16.10 7.77 -2.88
CA PRO A 324 15.78 9.20 -2.78
C PRO A 324 15.64 9.93 -4.14
N LEU A 325 16.52 9.63 -5.11
CA LEU A 325 16.44 10.19 -6.47
C LEU A 325 15.16 9.76 -7.18
N LEU A 326 14.83 8.47 -7.13
CA LEU A 326 13.64 7.92 -7.79
C LEU A 326 12.35 8.36 -7.11
N LEU A 327 12.31 8.47 -5.77
CA LEU A 327 11.19 9.07 -5.04
C LEU A 327 10.99 10.54 -5.41
N THR A 328 12.08 11.27 -5.62
CA THR A 328 12.02 12.66 -6.11
C THR A 328 11.46 12.72 -7.54
N ALA A 329 11.81 11.77 -8.41
CA ALA A 329 11.20 11.65 -9.73
C ALA A 329 9.70 11.32 -9.66
N ILE A 330 9.27 10.49 -8.71
CA ILE A 330 7.86 10.22 -8.44
C ILE A 330 7.14 11.48 -7.97
N HIS A 331 7.73 12.21 -7.02
CA HIS A 331 7.19 13.50 -6.55
C HIS A 331 6.99 14.50 -7.70
N ASN A 332 7.92 14.51 -8.66
CA ASN A 332 7.88 15.36 -9.85
C ASN A 332 7.02 14.80 -11.00
N GLY A 333 6.36 13.65 -10.83
CA GLY A 333 5.50 13.04 -11.84
C GLY A 333 6.22 12.41 -13.03
N LYS A 334 7.54 12.17 -12.94
CA LYS A 334 8.34 11.52 -13.99
C LYS A 334 8.32 9.99 -13.93
N LEU A 335 8.03 9.43 -12.76
CA LEU A 335 7.98 8.00 -12.49
C LEU A 335 6.77 7.70 -11.60
N THR A 336 6.19 6.50 -11.70
CA THR A 336 5.14 6.03 -10.77
C THR A 336 5.72 5.12 -9.69
N MET A 337 5.01 4.91 -8.59
CA MET A 337 5.43 3.98 -7.55
C MET A 337 5.47 2.53 -8.08
N GLU A 338 4.52 2.19 -8.94
CA GLU A 338 4.43 0.90 -9.62
C GLU A 338 5.66 0.66 -10.50
N GLN A 339 6.06 1.65 -11.31
CA GLN A 339 7.26 1.55 -12.14
C GLN A 339 8.55 1.46 -11.31
N LEU A 340 8.62 2.13 -10.16
CA LEU A 340 9.75 1.97 -9.23
C LEU A 340 9.84 0.52 -8.74
N ILE A 341 8.73 -0.05 -8.27
CA ILE A 341 8.66 -1.45 -7.84
C ILE A 341 8.99 -2.40 -9.00
N GLU A 342 8.47 -2.12 -10.18
CA GLU A 342 8.74 -2.92 -11.37
C GLU A 342 10.25 -2.98 -11.67
N LYS A 343 10.93 -1.84 -11.69
CA LYS A 343 12.32 -1.70 -12.12
C LYS A 343 13.37 -2.03 -11.07
N MET A 344 13.04 -1.89 -9.79
CA MET A 344 13.95 -2.16 -8.66
C MET A 344 13.61 -3.43 -7.89
N TYR A 345 12.53 -4.15 -8.24
CA TYR A 345 12.15 -5.40 -7.56
C TYR A 345 11.65 -6.46 -8.54
N THR A 346 10.53 -6.24 -9.21
CA THR A 346 9.85 -7.28 -10.00
C THR A 346 10.67 -7.76 -11.20
N ASN A 347 11.23 -6.84 -11.99
CA ASN A 347 12.02 -7.15 -13.16
C ASN A 347 13.40 -7.72 -12.81
N PRO A 348 14.19 -7.15 -11.88
CA PRO A 348 15.42 -7.78 -11.41
C PRO A 348 15.18 -9.22 -10.94
N LYS A 349 14.12 -9.44 -10.15
CA LYS A 349 13.75 -10.77 -9.67
C LYS A 349 13.45 -11.75 -10.80
N ARG A 350 12.68 -11.32 -11.80
CA ARG A 350 12.32 -12.14 -12.98
C ARG A 350 13.53 -12.43 -13.86
N ILE A 351 14.32 -11.41 -14.20
CA ILE A 351 15.45 -11.50 -15.14
C ILE A 351 16.56 -12.39 -14.58
N PHE A 352 16.86 -12.25 -13.29
CA PHE A 352 17.93 -12.98 -12.63
C PHE A 352 17.44 -14.20 -11.84
N ASN A 353 16.15 -14.58 -11.98
CA ASN A 353 15.51 -15.71 -11.30
C ASN A 353 15.72 -15.69 -9.76
N LEU A 354 15.57 -14.53 -9.13
CA LEU A 354 15.90 -14.32 -7.72
C LEU A 354 14.78 -14.85 -6.80
N PRO A 355 15.12 -15.47 -5.65
CA PRO A 355 14.11 -15.92 -4.70
C PRO A 355 13.45 -14.74 -3.97
N ASP A 356 12.25 -14.95 -3.42
CA ASP A 356 11.67 -14.02 -2.45
C ASP A 356 12.50 -14.01 -1.15
N GLN A 357 12.64 -12.83 -0.55
CA GLN A 357 13.26 -12.67 0.78
C GLN A 357 12.24 -12.81 1.93
N GLY A 358 11.04 -13.32 1.64
CA GLY A 358 9.92 -13.46 2.58
C GLY A 358 9.10 -12.18 2.77
N ASP A 359 7.86 -12.33 3.26
CA ASP A 359 6.95 -11.20 3.55
C ASP A 359 7.45 -10.31 4.70
N ASP A 360 8.42 -10.81 5.46
CA ASP A 360 9.11 -10.15 6.57
C ASP A 360 10.35 -9.34 6.13
N THR A 361 10.61 -9.23 4.83
CA THR A 361 11.59 -8.29 4.25
C THR A 361 10.88 -7.13 3.55
N PHE A 362 11.15 -5.91 3.99
CA PHE A 362 10.52 -4.71 3.43
C PHE A 362 11.30 -3.45 3.79
N ILE A 363 11.01 -2.36 3.07
CA ILE A 363 11.47 -1.03 3.44
C ILE A 363 10.28 -0.15 3.79
N GLU A 364 10.53 0.86 4.61
CA GLU A 364 9.60 1.95 4.87
C GLU A 364 10.23 3.27 4.45
N ILE A 365 9.48 4.03 3.66
CA ILE A 365 9.89 5.33 3.16
C ILE A 365 8.98 6.42 3.72
N ASP A 366 9.55 7.60 3.93
CA ASP A 366 8.84 8.83 4.29
C ASP A 366 8.83 9.75 3.07
N MET A 367 7.67 9.87 2.41
CA MET A 367 7.50 10.73 1.21
C MET A 367 7.39 12.23 1.54
N GLU A 368 7.15 12.59 2.80
CA GLU A 368 7.02 14.00 3.22
C GLU A 368 8.38 14.61 3.55
N ARG A 369 9.41 13.77 3.77
CA ARG A 369 10.75 14.23 4.11
C ARG A 369 11.43 14.90 2.93
N LYS A 370 11.72 16.20 3.09
CA LYS A 370 12.54 17.01 2.20
C LYS A 370 13.92 17.23 2.80
N TRP A 371 14.98 16.96 2.04
CA TRP A 371 16.36 17.08 2.51
C TRP A 371 17.33 17.31 1.34
N VAL A 372 18.58 17.62 1.63
CA VAL A 372 19.63 17.88 0.63
C VAL A 372 20.71 16.82 0.79
N ILE A 373 21.19 16.26 -0.32
CA ILE A 373 22.28 15.29 -0.31
C ILE A 373 23.56 15.97 0.20
N ASP A 374 24.16 15.38 1.23
CA ASP A 374 25.40 15.81 1.88
C ASP A 374 26.29 14.56 2.05
N ASP A 375 27.57 14.71 1.77
CA ASP A 375 28.55 13.61 1.79
C ASP A 375 28.79 13.08 3.22
N LYS A 376 28.51 13.87 4.26
CA LYS A 376 28.68 13.50 5.67
C LYS A 376 27.80 12.33 6.12
N PHE A 377 26.74 12.01 5.38
CA PHE A 377 25.82 10.92 5.70
C PHE A 377 26.03 9.68 4.82
N LEU A 378 27.05 9.70 3.97
CA LEU A 378 27.40 8.55 3.14
C LEU A 378 28.15 7.51 3.97
N LEU A 379 27.72 6.26 3.84
CA LEU A 379 28.31 5.07 4.44
C LEU A 379 29.33 4.39 3.50
N THR A 380 29.28 4.72 2.21
CA THR A 380 30.30 4.29 1.24
C THR A 380 31.68 4.87 1.60
N LYS A 381 32.74 4.06 1.52
CA LYS A 381 34.11 4.50 1.81
C LYS A 381 34.66 5.52 0.82
N SER A 382 34.10 5.61 -0.38
CA SER A 382 34.44 6.69 -1.31
C SER A 382 34.24 8.06 -0.67
N ALA A 383 33.27 8.15 0.25
CA ALA A 383 32.88 9.36 0.96
C ALA A 383 32.55 10.52 0.01
N TRP A 384 32.01 10.26 -1.18
CA TRP A 384 31.52 11.31 -2.08
C TRP A 384 30.43 10.76 -3.01
N THR A 385 29.67 11.67 -3.63
CA THR A 385 28.60 11.32 -4.57
C THR A 385 28.47 12.38 -5.68
N PRO A 386 28.15 12.00 -6.93
CA PRO A 386 27.90 12.96 -8.00
C PRO A 386 26.57 13.71 -7.84
N PHE A 387 25.73 13.35 -6.85
CA PHE A 387 24.43 13.97 -6.62
C PHE A 387 24.46 15.02 -5.49
N ILE A 388 25.66 15.46 -5.09
CA ILE A 388 25.87 16.36 -3.96
C ILE A 388 25.08 17.67 -4.10
N GLY A 389 24.46 18.15 -3.01
CA GLY A 389 23.70 19.39 -3.02
C GLY A 389 22.32 19.31 -3.70
N MET A 390 21.95 18.18 -4.31
CA MET A 390 20.61 18.00 -4.88
C MET A 390 19.55 17.89 -3.77
N THR A 391 18.41 18.55 -3.97
CA THR A 391 17.26 18.49 -3.04
C THR A 391 16.41 17.27 -3.34
N MET A 392 16.26 16.39 -2.35
CA MET A 392 15.46 15.17 -2.42
C MET A 392 14.10 15.34 -1.75
N HIS A 393 13.12 14.64 -2.32
CA HIS A 393 11.78 14.43 -1.78
C HIS A 393 11.57 12.93 -1.58
N GLY A 394 11.41 12.51 -0.33
CA GLY A 394 11.42 11.09 0.03
C GLY A 394 12.72 10.67 0.70
N ALA A 395 12.62 9.82 1.72
CA ALA A 395 13.79 9.20 2.34
C ALA A 395 13.47 7.78 2.81
N VAL A 396 14.47 6.91 2.81
CA VAL A 396 14.39 5.60 3.47
C VAL A 396 14.43 5.85 4.98
N HIS A 397 13.38 5.41 5.67
CA HIS A 397 13.26 5.54 7.12
C HIS A 397 13.74 4.27 7.82
N ARG A 398 13.29 3.10 7.34
CA ARG A 398 13.59 1.80 7.95
C ARG A 398 13.73 0.71 6.91
N VAL A 399 14.63 -0.24 7.16
CA VAL A 399 14.74 -1.49 6.40
C VAL A 399 14.67 -2.67 7.36
N VAL A 400 13.82 -3.63 7.01
CA VAL A 400 13.68 -4.92 7.68
C VAL A 400 14.09 -6.00 6.70
N LEU A 401 14.99 -6.88 7.11
CA LEU A 401 15.49 -8.00 6.33
C LEU A 401 15.25 -9.28 7.11
N ARG A 402 14.37 -10.15 6.59
CA ARG A 402 13.95 -11.42 7.20
C ARG A 402 13.52 -11.26 8.66
N GLY A 403 12.64 -10.30 8.92
CA GLY A 403 12.07 -10.05 10.24
C GLY A 403 12.98 -9.29 11.22
N GLU A 404 14.25 -9.04 10.87
CA GLU A 404 15.16 -8.25 11.69
C GLU A 404 15.31 -6.82 11.13
N VAL A 405 15.26 -5.83 12.02
CA VAL A 405 15.46 -4.42 11.63
C VAL A 405 16.95 -4.19 11.43
N VAL A 406 17.35 -3.93 10.18
CA VAL A 406 18.76 -3.85 9.77
C VAL A 406 19.22 -2.42 9.49
N PHE A 407 18.30 -1.47 9.33
CA PHE A 407 18.59 -0.05 9.20
C PHE A 407 17.42 0.80 9.71
N VAL A 408 17.72 1.89 10.44
CA VAL A 408 16.74 2.91 10.85
C VAL A 408 17.42 4.28 10.90
N ASP A 409 16.80 5.30 10.29
CA ASP A 409 17.16 6.72 10.40
C ASP A 409 18.67 7.04 10.29
N GLY A 410 19.34 6.44 9.30
CA GLY A 410 20.76 6.67 9.04
C GLY A 410 21.71 5.77 9.83
N GLN A 411 21.19 4.92 10.72
CA GLN A 411 21.97 3.94 11.47
C GLN A 411 21.77 2.53 10.91
N VAL A 412 22.87 1.86 10.57
CA VAL A 412 22.89 0.43 10.25
C VAL A 412 22.94 -0.39 11.53
N LEU A 413 22.05 -1.38 11.63
CA LEU A 413 21.88 -2.27 12.77
C LEU A 413 22.20 -3.73 12.44
N ALA A 414 22.40 -4.06 11.15
CA ALA A 414 22.89 -5.36 10.74
C ALA A 414 24.34 -5.58 11.19
N GLU A 415 24.62 -6.78 11.67
CA GLU A 415 25.98 -7.24 11.97
C GLU A 415 26.61 -7.91 10.74
N PRO A 416 27.94 -7.83 10.55
CA PRO A 416 28.65 -8.55 9.49
C PRO A 416 28.27 -10.04 9.44
N GLY A 417 27.88 -10.52 8.25
CA GLY A 417 27.42 -11.90 8.03
C GLY A 417 25.89 -12.09 8.17
N THR A 418 25.13 -11.02 8.39
CA THR A 418 23.65 -11.07 8.34
C THR A 418 23.13 -11.45 6.95
N GLY A 419 23.82 -11.01 5.90
CA GLY A 419 23.48 -11.26 4.50
C GLY A 419 23.69 -12.71 4.08
N LYS A 420 22.80 -13.24 3.24
CA LYS A 420 22.88 -14.61 2.72
C LYS A 420 23.12 -14.64 1.23
N ASN A 421 23.87 -15.65 0.77
CA ASN A 421 23.97 -15.98 -0.64
C ASN A 421 22.62 -16.52 -1.14
N ILE A 422 22.03 -15.83 -2.11
CA ILE A 422 20.70 -16.16 -2.65
C ILE A 422 20.66 -17.49 -3.43
N ILE A 423 21.80 -17.98 -3.91
CA ILE A 423 21.88 -19.29 -4.58
C ILE A 423 21.57 -20.41 -3.60
N ASN A 424 22.02 -20.28 -2.35
CA ASN A 424 21.73 -21.27 -1.29
C ASN A 424 20.24 -21.24 -0.90
N LEU A 425 19.60 -20.06 -0.95
CA LEU A 425 18.16 -19.92 -0.70
C LEU A 425 17.31 -20.64 -1.77
N ARG A 426 17.79 -20.74 -3.03
CA ARG A 426 17.11 -21.52 -4.09
C ARG A 426 17.10 -23.03 -3.77
N GLY A 427 18.19 -23.55 -3.21
CA GLY A 427 18.36 -24.98 -2.90
C GLY A 427 17.46 -25.47 -1.75
N GLU A 428 17.34 -24.68 -0.68
CA GLU A 428 16.51 -25.01 0.49
C GLU A 428 15.02 -25.08 0.13
N LEU A 429 14.52 -24.18 -0.72
CA LEU A 429 13.12 -24.16 -1.16
C LEU A 429 12.75 -25.33 -2.08
N ASN A 430 13.68 -25.83 -2.89
CA ASN A 430 13.45 -26.99 -3.75
C ASN A 430 13.44 -28.30 -2.95
N GLN A 431 14.29 -28.48 -1.93
CA GLN A 431 14.23 -29.65 -1.05
C GLN A 431 12.92 -29.72 -0.25
N ILE A 432 12.41 -28.59 0.24
CA ILE A 432 11.13 -28.53 0.97
C ILE A 432 9.94 -28.91 0.07
N LYS A 433 10.00 -28.63 -1.24
CA LYS A 433 8.98 -29.04 -2.20
C LYS A 433 9.04 -30.54 -2.53
N THR A 434 10.24 -31.13 -2.64
CA THR A 434 10.44 -32.56 -2.95
C THR A 434 10.11 -33.49 -1.77
N ILE A 435 10.30 -33.03 -0.53
CA ILE A 435 9.94 -33.79 0.68
C ILE A 435 8.41 -33.82 0.87
N LYS A 436 7.68 -32.77 0.45
CA LYS A 436 6.22 -32.69 0.56
C LYS A 436 5.46 -33.56 -0.45
N THR A 437 6.10 -34.03 -1.52
CA THR A 437 5.47 -34.88 -2.54
C THR A 437 5.59 -36.39 -2.30
N SER A 438 6.36 -36.84 -1.30
CA SER A 438 6.72 -38.27 -1.17
C SER A 438 6.12 -39.03 0.03
N GLN A 439 5.25 -38.45 0.86
CA GLN A 439 4.60 -39.22 1.94
C GLN A 439 3.12 -38.92 2.11
N ASN A 440 2.30 -39.93 1.80
CA ASN A 440 0.88 -40.03 2.18
C ASN A 440 0.75 -40.88 3.46
N LEU A 441 -0.13 -40.40 4.37
CA LEU A 441 -0.76 -41.03 5.55
C LEU A 441 -0.01 -41.00 6.91
N PRO A 442 -0.70 -41.01 8.08
CA PRO A 442 -2.03 -40.48 8.43
C PRO A 442 -1.99 -39.48 9.61
N LEU A 443 -3.04 -38.65 9.74
CA LEU A 443 -3.20 -37.63 10.78
C LEU A 443 -3.43 -38.24 12.18
N GLU A 444 -2.53 -37.95 13.12
CA GLU A 444 -2.90 -37.81 14.53
C GLU A 444 -2.10 -36.70 15.20
N ASN A 445 -2.82 -35.82 15.88
CA ASN A 445 -2.39 -34.50 16.31
C ASN A 445 -2.39 -34.47 17.84
N LYS A 446 -1.23 -34.23 18.48
CA LYS A 446 -1.11 -33.70 19.87
C LYS A 446 0.35 -33.46 20.28
N ARG A 447 0.74 -32.20 20.48
CA ARG A 447 1.11 -31.63 21.80
C ARG A 447 1.41 -30.12 21.72
N SER A 448 1.15 -29.47 22.84
CA SER A 448 0.78 -28.06 23.08
C SER A 448 1.96 -27.10 23.37
N PRO A 449 1.75 -25.77 23.25
CA PRO A 449 2.82 -24.76 23.35
C PRO A 449 3.05 -24.18 24.76
N SER A 450 4.15 -23.43 24.92
CA SER A 450 4.72 -22.98 26.19
C SER A 450 4.67 -21.45 26.43
N HIS A 451 5.21 -21.03 27.56
CA HIS A 451 4.69 -20.00 28.48
C HIS A 451 4.86 -18.52 28.06
N ALA A 452 5.62 -18.21 27.00
CA ALA A 452 5.91 -16.83 26.56
C ALA A 452 4.81 -16.20 25.68
N GLU A 453 3.95 -17.04 25.08
CA GLU A 453 2.78 -16.63 24.28
C GLU A 453 1.66 -16.00 25.13
N ARG A 454 1.71 -16.15 26.47
CA ARG A 454 0.61 -15.72 27.38
C ARG A 454 0.61 -14.24 27.78
N LYS A 455 1.62 -13.43 27.45
CA LYS A 455 1.77 -12.07 28.05
C LYS A 455 1.70 -10.86 27.09
N ARG A 456 1.55 -11.03 25.77
CA ARG A 456 1.37 -9.90 24.81
C ARG A 456 -0.09 -9.60 24.41
N GLN A 457 -1.03 -10.41 24.87
CA GLN A 457 -2.47 -10.33 24.56
C GLN A 457 -3.28 -9.24 25.31
N ARG A 458 -2.67 -8.18 25.85
CA ARG A 458 -3.42 -7.17 26.62
C ARG A 458 -3.05 -5.75 26.20
N TYR A 459 -3.94 -5.12 25.40
CA TYR A 459 -4.11 -3.67 25.17
C TYR A 459 -3.51 -2.97 23.92
N ILE A 460 -3.38 -3.66 22.78
CA ILE A 460 -4.05 -3.26 21.52
C ILE A 460 -4.65 -4.57 21.07
N SER A 461 -5.97 -4.66 20.95
CA SER A 461 -6.55 -5.90 20.45
C SER A 461 -6.08 -6.05 19.00
N GLU A 462 -5.08 -6.92 18.78
CA GLU A 462 -5.18 -7.84 17.66
C GLU A 462 -6.64 -8.29 17.60
N PRO A 463 -7.25 -8.36 16.41
CA PRO A 463 -8.35 -9.28 16.24
C PRO A 463 -7.76 -10.62 16.70
N SER A 464 -8.16 -11.07 17.89
CA SER A 464 -7.64 -12.25 18.54
C SER A 464 -7.83 -13.44 17.58
N ALA A 465 -7.31 -14.61 17.92
CA ALA A 465 -7.78 -15.81 17.25
C ALA A 465 -9.34 -15.89 17.22
N LEU A 466 -10.09 -15.18 18.10
CA LEU A 466 -11.56 -15.05 18.02
C LEU A 466 -12.11 -14.12 16.92
N ASP A 467 -11.30 -13.28 16.27
CA ASP A 467 -11.77 -12.26 15.32
C ASP A 467 -11.49 -12.60 13.85
N LYS A 468 -10.97 -13.80 13.57
CA LYS A 468 -11.14 -14.41 12.24
C LYS A 468 -12.64 -14.58 11.98
N PRO A 469 -13.13 -14.43 10.74
CA PRO A 469 -14.54 -14.67 10.43
C PRO A 469 -15.02 -16.00 11.03
N GLU A 470 -14.24 -17.07 10.88
CA GLU A 470 -14.53 -18.40 11.41
C GLU A 470 -14.70 -18.48 12.93
N ASN A 471 -14.07 -17.59 13.71
CA ASN A 471 -14.17 -17.61 15.17
C ASN A 471 -15.18 -16.58 15.71
N ILE A 472 -15.47 -15.50 14.96
CA ILE A 472 -16.64 -14.65 15.19
C ILE A 472 -17.91 -15.47 14.93
N LEU A 473 -17.90 -16.33 13.91
CA LEU A 473 -19.00 -17.22 13.54
C LEU A 473 -19.19 -18.43 14.49
N LYS A 474 -18.20 -18.77 15.34
CA LYS A 474 -18.34 -19.81 16.38
C LYS A 474 -19.13 -19.35 17.60
N ILE A 475 -19.24 -18.03 17.81
CA ILE A 475 -20.15 -17.44 18.77
C ILE A 475 -21.48 -17.34 18.03
N ALA A 476 -22.37 -18.34 18.21
CA ALA A 476 -23.64 -18.50 17.49
C ALA A 476 -24.22 -17.13 17.04
N PRO A 477 -24.10 -16.77 15.74
CA PRO A 477 -24.43 -15.42 15.32
C PRO A 477 -25.90 -15.20 15.58
N THR A 478 -26.23 -14.20 16.39
CA THR A 478 -27.60 -13.91 16.79
C THR A 478 -28.53 -13.62 15.61
N LEU A 479 -27.95 -13.37 14.42
CA LEU A 479 -28.64 -13.10 13.15
C LEU A 479 -28.45 -14.21 12.10
N ALA A 480 -27.90 -15.37 12.44
CA ALA A 480 -27.77 -16.49 11.51
C ALA A 480 -29.15 -16.85 10.96
N ARG A 481 -29.28 -16.89 9.63
CA ARG A 481 -30.55 -17.15 8.93
C ARG A 481 -31.72 -16.19 9.24
N HIS A 482 -31.48 -15.07 9.91
CA HIS A 482 -32.54 -14.09 10.19
C HIS A 482 -32.77 -13.16 8.99
N HIS A 483 -34.02 -12.73 8.83
CA HIS A 483 -34.34 -11.63 7.92
C HIS A 483 -33.90 -10.29 8.54
N ILE A 484 -33.54 -9.32 7.71
CA ILE A 484 -33.21 -7.95 8.13
C ILE A 484 -34.20 -7.02 7.47
N LEU A 485 -35.28 -6.69 8.18
CA LEU A 485 -36.44 -5.99 7.61
C LEU A 485 -36.51 -4.55 8.09
N SER A 486 -36.27 -4.32 9.38
CA SER A 486 -36.35 -3.01 10.03
C SER A 486 -35.09 -2.70 10.86
N SER A 487 -34.84 -1.40 11.06
CA SER A 487 -33.75 -0.92 11.91
C SER A 487 -33.99 -1.17 13.40
N LEU A 488 -35.25 -1.32 13.80
CA LEU A 488 -35.66 -1.57 15.19
C LEU A 488 -35.51 -3.03 15.61
N GLU A 489 -35.41 -3.95 14.65
CA GLU A 489 -35.14 -5.37 14.92
C GLU A 489 -33.70 -5.61 15.41
N LEU A 490 -32.83 -4.64 15.17
CA LEU A 490 -31.41 -4.71 15.53
C LEU A 490 -31.19 -4.15 16.93
N ASN A 491 -30.61 -4.97 17.80
CA ASN A 491 -30.16 -4.53 19.11
C ASN A 491 -28.67 -4.11 19.11
N ARG A 492 -28.23 -3.51 20.21
CA ARG A 492 -26.85 -3.00 20.34
C ARG A 492 -25.78 -4.10 20.21
N ALA A 493 -26.07 -5.32 20.67
CA ALA A 493 -25.13 -6.44 20.57
C ALA A 493 -24.96 -6.89 19.11
N GLN A 494 -26.06 -7.02 18.37
CA GLN A 494 -26.08 -7.32 16.94
C GLN A 494 -25.35 -6.24 16.13
N CYS A 495 -25.62 -4.95 16.38
CA CYS A 495 -24.89 -3.87 15.71
C CYS A 495 -23.39 -3.94 16.02
N ARG A 496 -23.00 -4.27 17.26
CA ARG A 496 -21.59 -4.42 17.63
C ARG A 496 -20.93 -5.56 16.85
N GLU A 497 -21.59 -6.72 16.70
CA GLU A 497 -21.08 -7.85 15.91
C GLU A 497 -20.86 -7.43 14.44
N ILE A 498 -21.88 -6.82 13.82
CA ILE A 498 -21.79 -6.31 12.44
C ILE A 498 -20.63 -5.32 12.30
N PHE A 499 -20.49 -4.37 13.23
CA PHE A 499 -19.45 -3.33 13.16
C PHE A 499 -18.04 -3.87 13.40
N THR A 500 -17.88 -4.86 14.29
CA THR A 500 -16.58 -5.50 14.51
C THR A 500 -16.11 -6.20 13.24
N LEU A 501 -17.00 -6.97 12.61
CA LEU A 501 -16.68 -7.68 11.37
C LEU A 501 -16.51 -6.73 10.18
N ALA A 502 -17.31 -5.66 10.10
CA ALA A 502 -17.13 -4.62 9.08
C ALA A 502 -15.77 -3.92 9.24
N ARG A 503 -15.32 -3.66 10.47
CA ARG A 503 -13.98 -3.14 10.73
C ARG A 503 -12.88 -4.12 10.33
N TYR A 504 -13.07 -5.42 10.55
CA TYR A 504 -12.17 -6.45 10.06
C TYR A 504 -12.01 -6.37 8.54
N TYR A 505 -13.12 -6.37 7.78
CA TYR A 505 -13.06 -6.27 6.31
C TYR A 505 -12.47 -4.95 5.82
N ARG A 506 -12.79 -3.84 6.48
CA ARG A 506 -12.18 -2.54 6.22
C ARG A 506 -10.67 -2.60 6.39
N ASN A 507 -10.18 -3.18 7.49
CA ASN A 507 -8.75 -3.33 7.76
C ASN A 507 -8.08 -4.26 6.74
N CYS A 508 -8.71 -5.37 6.35
CA CYS A 508 -8.18 -6.23 5.29
C CYS A 508 -8.00 -5.44 3.99
N GLN A 509 -8.99 -4.62 3.60
CA GLN A 509 -8.90 -3.80 2.39
C GLN A 509 -7.82 -2.72 2.50
N LEU A 510 -7.75 -1.99 3.63
CA LEU A 510 -6.77 -0.93 3.86
C LEU A 510 -5.32 -1.47 3.87
N HIS A 511 -5.12 -2.69 4.35
CA HIS A 511 -3.81 -3.33 4.47
C HIS A 511 -3.52 -4.33 3.34
N HIS A 512 -4.32 -4.33 2.25
CA HIS A 512 -4.16 -5.24 1.11
C HIS A 512 -4.06 -6.72 1.49
N ARG A 513 -4.70 -7.11 2.60
CA ARG A 513 -4.73 -8.52 3.06
C ARG A 513 -5.76 -9.30 2.26
N GLN A 514 -5.44 -10.55 1.96
CA GLN A 514 -6.39 -11.44 1.31
C GLN A 514 -7.62 -11.67 2.20
N ILE A 515 -8.81 -11.46 1.64
CA ILE A 515 -10.08 -11.78 2.30
C ILE A 515 -10.39 -13.24 1.99
N GLU A 516 -10.56 -14.05 3.03
CA GLU A 516 -10.90 -15.47 2.88
C GLU A 516 -12.27 -15.61 2.18
N PRO A 517 -12.40 -16.54 1.20
CA PRO A 517 -13.63 -16.72 0.43
C PRO A 517 -14.66 -17.55 1.21
N ILE A 518 -15.11 -17.03 2.34
CA ILE A 518 -15.97 -17.70 3.32
C ILE A 518 -17.40 -18.01 2.81
N LEU A 519 -17.85 -17.36 1.74
CA LEU A 519 -19.17 -17.59 1.12
C LEU A 519 -19.04 -18.39 -0.20
N THR A 520 -17.96 -19.14 -0.38
CA THR A 520 -17.78 -20.02 -1.55
C THR A 520 -18.97 -20.97 -1.69
N GLY A 521 -19.57 -20.98 -2.89
CA GLY A 521 -20.74 -21.80 -3.20
C GLY A 521 -22.08 -21.21 -2.76
N LYS A 522 -22.10 -20.03 -2.13
CA LYS A 522 -23.34 -19.32 -1.80
C LYS A 522 -23.79 -18.42 -2.94
N ILE A 523 -25.10 -18.32 -3.14
CA ILE A 523 -25.70 -17.51 -4.20
C ILE A 523 -26.57 -16.40 -3.61
N LEU A 524 -26.30 -15.15 -4.00
CA LEU A 524 -27.13 -13.98 -3.68
C LEU A 524 -28.03 -13.63 -4.86
N SER A 525 -29.33 -13.48 -4.61
CA SER A 525 -30.26 -12.90 -5.60
C SER A 525 -30.62 -11.45 -5.20
N HIS A 526 -30.42 -10.49 -6.10
CA HIS A 526 -30.74 -9.08 -5.84
C HIS A 526 -32.01 -8.63 -6.61
N MET A 527 -33.16 -8.63 -5.96
CA MET A 527 -34.44 -8.19 -6.53
C MET A 527 -34.62 -6.67 -6.39
N PHE A 528 -34.08 -5.91 -7.35
CA PHE A 528 -34.18 -4.45 -7.37
C PHE A 528 -35.27 -4.00 -8.34
N PHE A 529 -36.42 -3.62 -7.80
CA PHE A 529 -37.56 -3.05 -8.54
C PHE A 529 -37.49 -1.54 -8.64
N GLU A 530 -36.80 -0.89 -7.69
CA GLU A 530 -36.43 0.52 -7.75
C GLU A 530 -34.93 0.63 -8.09
N PRO A 531 -34.54 1.35 -9.16
CA PRO A 531 -33.15 1.48 -9.57
C PRO A 531 -32.24 2.03 -8.47
N SER A 532 -31.09 1.41 -8.23
CA SER A 532 -30.07 1.93 -7.32
C SER A 532 -28.67 1.36 -7.57
N THR A 533 -27.89 2.08 -8.38
CA THR A 533 -26.52 1.71 -8.72
C THR A 533 -25.65 1.50 -7.47
N ARG A 534 -25.63 2.46 -6.54
CA ARG A 534 -24.80 2.38 -5.32
C ARG A 534 -25.15 1.15 -4.48
N THR A 535 -26.43 0.92 -4.22
CA THR A 535 -26.87 -0.15 -3.31
C THR A 535 -26.71 -1.52 -3.96
N GLN A 536 -27.08 -1.65 -5.23
CA GLN A 536 -26.96 -2.90 -5.97
C GLN A 536 -25.49 -3.29 -6.15
N CYS A 537 -24.64 -2.39 -6.67
CA CYS A 537 -23.23 -2.68 -6.93
C CYS A 537 -22.46 -3.03 -5.66
N SER A 538 -22.79 -2.43 -4.52
CA SER A 538 -22.12 -2.72 -3.26
C SER A 538 -22.54 -4.07 -2.65
N PHE A 539 -23.78 -4.53 -2.82
CA PHE A 539 -24.16 -5.91 -2.48
C PHE A 539 -23.48 -6.93 -3.39
N THR A 540 -23.47 -6.66 -4.71
CA THR A 540 -22.78 -7.52 -5.68
C THR A 540 -21.29 -7.62 -5.38
N ALA A 541 -20.61 -6.48 -5.16
CA ALA A 541 -19.20 -6.45 -4.81
C ALA A 541 -18.91 -7.14 -3.46
N ALA A 542 -19.79 -6.97 -2.46
CA ALA A 542 -19.64 -7.64 -1.17
C ALA A 542 -19.68 -9.17 -1.33
N MET A 543 -20.66 -9.69 -2.09
CA MET A 543 -20.81 -11.14 -2.30
C MET A 543 -19.61 -11.72 -3.05
N LEU A 544 -19.18 -11.07 -4.15
CA LEU A 544 -18.05 -11.52 -4.96
C LEU A 544 -16.74 -11.52 -4.16
N ARG A 545 -16.50 -10.49 -3.33
CA ARG A 545 -15.30 -10.39 -2.48
C ARG A 545 -15.24 -11.46 -1.40
N LEU A 546 -16.38 -12.00 -0.99
CA LEU A 546 -16.47 -13.10 -0.03
C LEU A 546 -16.44 -14.49 -0.71
N GLY A 547 -16.20 -14.57 -2.02
CA GLY A 547 -16.16 -15.82 -2.80
C GLY A 547 -17.53 -16.35 -3.22
N GLY A 548 -18.60 -15.60 -2.96
CA GLY A 548 -19.97 -15.95 -3.36
C GLY A 548 -20.27 -15.61 -4.81
N SER A 549 -21.37 -16.15 -5.32
CA SER A 549 -21.91 -15.86 -6.65
C SER A 549 -23.16 -15.00 -6.57
N VAL A 550 -23.43 -14.25 -7.63
CA VAL A 550 -24.59 -13.36 -7.72
C VAL A 550 -25.46 -13.77 -8.91
N MET A 551 -26.73 -14.01 -8.66
CA MET A 551 -27.72 -14.25 -9.70
C MET A 551 -28.40 -12.92 -10.06
N PRO A 552 -28.17 -12.39 -11.27
CA PRO A 552 -28.77 -11.14 -11.68
C PRO A 552 -30.29 -11.32 -11.84
N PHE A 553 -31.04 -10.36 -11.31
CA PHE A 553 -32.47 -10.23 -11.53
C PHE A 553 -32.74 -8.89 -12.20
N ASP A 554 -33.36 -8.94 -13.37
CA ASP A 554 -33.79 -7.75 -14.11
C ASP A 554 -35.31 -7.68 -14.13
N SER A 555 -35.85 -6.66 -13.45
CA SER A 555 -37.28 -6.40 -13.39
C SER A 555 -37.88 -6.08 -14.77
N GLN A 556 -37.09 -5.60 -15.74
CA GLN A 556 -37.56 -5.30 -17.09
C GLN A 556 -37.73 -6.53 -17.98
N VAL A 557 -37.04 -7.63 -17.69
CA VAL A 557 -37.04 -8.87 -18.48
C VAL A 557 -37.79 -10.01 -17.76
N SER A 558 -38.04 -9.88 -16.45
CA SER A 558 -38.72 -10.90 -15.64
C SER A 558 -40.19 -11.14 -15.99
N SER A 559 -40.70 -12.33 -15.64
CA SER A 559 -42.08 -12.79 -15.77
C SER A 559 -43.12 -11.96 -15.00
N ILE A 560 -42.69 -10.95 -14.24
CA ILE A 560 -43.57 -9.99 -13.57
C ILE A 560 -44.36 -9.15 -14.59
N LYS A 561 -43.83 -8.94 -15.81
CA LYS A 561 -44.61 -8.39 -16.94
C LYS A 561 -45.79 -9.27 -17.37
N LYS A 562 -45.78 -10.56 -17.01
CA LYS A 562 -46.87 -11.52 -17.26
C LYS A 562 -47.84 -11.60 -16.07
N GLY A 563 -47.69 -10.77 -15.03
CA GLY A 563 -48.59 -10.71 -13.87
C GLY A 563 -48.21 -11.63 -12.71
N GLU A 564 -46.98 -12.11 -12.64
CA GLU A 564 -46.50 -12.94 -11.51
C GLU A 564 -46.45 -12.12 -10.20
N SER A 565 -46.93 -12.71 -9.09
CA SER A 565 -46.87 -12.07 -7.78
C SER A 565 -45.43 -12.03 -7.24
N LEU A 566 -45.09 -11.04 -6.42
CA LEU A 566 -43.77 -10.97 -5.79
C LEU A 566 -43.51 -12.23 -4.94
N GLU A 567 -44.52 -12.70 -4.22
CA GLU A 567 -44.43 -13.90 -3.39
C GLU A 567 -44.06 -15.14 -4.21
N ASP A 568 -44.59 -15.29 -5.42
CA ASP A 568 -44.25 -16.39 -6.31
C ASP A 568 -42.82 -16.28 -6.85
N SER A 569 -42.40 -15.07 -7.22
CA SER A 569 -41.01 -14.81 -7.61
C SER A 569 -40.03 -15.09 -6.46
N VAL A 570 -40.37 -14.73 -5.23
CA VAL A 570 -39.57 -15.04 -4.03
C VAL A 570 -39.52 -16.55 -3.78
N ARG A 571 -40.65 -17.27 -3.93
CA ARG A 571 -40.70 -18.75 -3.79
C ARG A 571 -39.85 -19.46 -4.84
N MET A 572 -39.82 -18.94 -6.06
CA MET A 572 -38.95 -19.45 -7.12
C MET A 572 -37.48 -19.17 -6.80
N LEU A 573 -37.12 -17.92 -6.49
CA LEU A 573 -35.72 -17.52 -6.25
C LEU A 573 -35.12 -18.13 -4.98
N MET A 574 -35.92 -18.38 -3.93
CA MET A 574 -35.45 -19.11 -2.74
C MET A 574 -35.12 -20.59 -3.01
N SER A 575 -35.43 -21.09 -4.22
CA SER A 575 -35.00 -22.41 -4.67
C SER A 575 -33.61 -22.40 -5.32
N TYR A 576 -33.11 -21.23 -5.73
CA TYR A 576 -31.83 -21.05 -6.43
C TYR A 576 -30.79 -20.24 -5.65
N ALA A 577 -31.23 -19.40 -4.70
CA ALA A 577 -30.37 -18.52 -3.92
C ALA A 577 -30.36 -18.87 -2.43
N ASP A 578 -29.26 -18.56 -1.75
CA ASP A 578 -29.10 -18.69 -0.30
C ASP A 578 -29.53 -17.43 0.46
N VAL A 579 -29.61 -16.28 -0.21
CA VAL A 579 -30.07 -15.00 0.35
C VAL A 579 -30.72 -14.15 -0.73
N ILE A 580 -31.77 -13.41 -0.37
CA ILE A 580 -32.49 -12.51 -1.26
C ILE A 580 -32.36 -11.08 -0.72
N VAL A 581 -31.86 -10.16 -1.55
CA VAL A 581 -31.81 -8.72 -1.25
C VAL A 581 -32.92 -8.04 -2.04
N ILE A 582 -33.84 -7.36 -1.37
CA ILE A 582 -35.01 -6.74 -2.01
C ILE A 582 -34.94 -5.22 -1.87
N ARG A 583 -35.18 -4.52 -2.97
CA ARG A 583 -35.48 -3.09 -2.98
C ARG A 583 -36.72 -2.83 -3.82
N HIS A 584 -37.73 -2.18 -3.25
CA HIS A 584 -39.04 -2.07 -3.88
C HIS A 584 -39.71 -0.71 -3.58
N PRO A 585 -40.54 -0.14 -4.50
CA PRO A 585 -41.17 1.17 -4.27
C PRO A 585 -42.35 1.15 -3.27
N GLU A 586 -42.98 0.01 -3.06
CA GLU A 586 -44.09 -0.20 -2.09
C GLU A 586 -43.56 -0.48 -0.68
N VAL A 587 -44.19 0.13 0.33
CA VAL A 587 -43.85 -0.07 1.75
C VAL A 587 -44.44 -1.37 2.28
N GLY A 588 -43.70 -2.12 3.11
CA GLY A 588 -44.18 -3.36 3.74
C GLY A 588 -44.09 -4.61 2.86
N ILE A 589 -43.67 -4.43 1.60
CA ILE A 589 -43.50 -5.52 0.64
C ILE A 589 -42.37 -6.48 1.01
N VAL A 590 -41.30 -5.99 1.65
CA VAL A 590 -40.18 -6.82 2.09
C VAL A 590 -40.62 -7.74 3.24
N GLN A 591 -41.56 -7.29 4.08
CA GLN A 591 -42.19 -8.13 5.12
C GLN A 591 -43.02 -9.26 4.49
N ARG A 592 -43.81 -8.95 3.45
CA ARG A 592 -44.56 -9.97 2.70
C ARG A 592 -43.65 -11.02 2.07
N ALA A 593 -42.54 -10.57 1.48
CA ALA A 593 -41.50 -11.46 0.93
C ALA A 593 -40.86 -12.34 2.01
N ALA A 594 -40.56 -11.78 3.19
CA ALA A 594 -40.02 -12.53 4.31
C ALA A 594 -40.97 -13.64 4.79
N ASN A 595 -42.28 -13.37 4.85
CA ASN A 595 -43.28 -14.35 5.29
C ASN A 595 -43.36 -15.61 4.41
N VAL A 596 -42.92 -15.54 3.15
CA VAL A 596 -42.96 -16.66 2.20
C VAL A 596 -41.59 -17.26 1.90
N SER A 597 -40.50 -16.59 2.30
CA SER A 597 -39.14 -17.00 2.00
C SER A 597 -38.57 -17.92 3.08
N ARG A 598 -38.05 -19.08 2.67
CA ARG A 598 -37.28 -19.98 3.56
C ARG A 598 -35.81 -19.57 3.72
N VAL A 599 -35.34 -18.64 2.87
CA VAL A 599 -33.98 -18.10 2.92
C VAL A 599 -34.02 -16.66 3.42
N PRO A 600 -32.94 -16.15 4.02
CA PRO A 600 -32.90 -14.79 4.55
C PRO A 600 -33.23 -13.72 3.51
N VAL A 601 -33.97 -12.71 3.95
CA VAL A 601 -34.39 -11.55 3.13
C VAL A 601 -33.80 -10.30 3.75
N ILE A 602 -33.10 -9.50 2.95
CA ILE A 602 -32.46 -8.26 3.38
C ILE A 602 -33.17 -7.06 2.73
N ASN A 603 -33.67 -6.14 3.55
CA ASN A 603 -34.26 -4.89 3.11
C ASN A 603 -33.18 -3.89 2.66
N ALA A 604 -33.10 -3.67 1.34
CA ALA A 604 -32.25 -2.67 0.69
C ALA A 604 -33.00 -1.38 0.32
N GLY A 605 -34.19 -1.18 0.90
CA GLY A 605 -35.04 0.00 0.77
C GLY A 605 -36.45 -0.36 0.31
N ASP A 606 -37.48 0.01 1.07
CA ASP A 606 -38.88 -0.12 0.67
C ASP A 606 -39.64 1.22 0.69
N GLY A 607 -39.90 1.79 -0.49
CA GLY A 607 -40.67 3.03 -0.65
C GLY A 607 -40.17 4.20 0.21
N ILE A 608 -41.07 4.75 1.03
CA ILE A 608 -40.81 5.74 2.08
C ILE A 608 -40.65 5.11 3.48
N GLY A 609 -40.59 3.78 3.55
CA GLY A 609 -40.50 2.99 4.78
C GLY A 609 -39.08 2.97 5.33
N GLU A 610 -38.39 1.83 5.22
CA GLU A 610 -37.09 1.65 5.87
C GLU A 610 -35.96 1.28 4.90
N HIS A 611 -34.74 1.56 5.34
CA HIS A 611 -33.50 1.14 4.71
C HIS A 611 -32.48 0.76 5.80
N PRO A 612 -32.68 -0.36 6.52
CA PRO A 612 -31.87 -0.73 7.69
C PRO A 612 -30.37 -0.88 7.36
N THR A 613 -30.06 -1.36 6.16
CA THR A 613 -28.68 -1.51 5.68
C THR A 613 -27.97 -0.18 5.43
N GLN A 614 -28.72 0.89 5.11
CA GLN A 614 -28.20 2.25 5.02
C GLN A 614 -28.04 2.86 6.42
N ALA A 615 -28.96 2.64 7.35
CA ALA A 615 -28.78 3.10 8.72
C ALA A 615 -27.55 2.47 9.40
N LEU A 616 -27.30 1.17 9.18
CA LEU A 616 -26.14 0.47 9.70
C LEU A 616 -24.81 1.09 9.23
N LEU A 617 -24.67 1.38 7.93
CA LEU A 617 -23.46 2.01 7.41
C LEU A 617 -23.31 3.47 7.84
N ASP A 618 -24.41 4.16 8.12
CA ASP A 618 -24.39 5.53 8.62
C ASP A 618 -23.88 5.57 10.06
N VAL A 619 -24.42 4.73 10.94
CA VAL A 619 -23.94 4.57 12.32
C VAL A 619 -22.48 4.11 12.34
N PHE A 620 -22.10 3.17 11.48
CA PHE A 620 -20.70 2.75 11.37
C PHE A 620 -19.80 3.91 10.94
N THR A 621 -20.21 4.71 9.97
CA THR A 621 -19.44 5.88 9.51
C THR A 621 -19.28 6.93 10.61
N ILE A 622 -20.36 7.26 11.33
CA ILE A 622 -20.28 8.19 12.48
C ILE A 622 -19.26 7.68 13.50
N ARG A 623 -19.28 6.38 13.80
CA ARG A 623 -18.35 5.75 14.74
C ARG A 623 -16.90 5.81 14.27
N GLU A 624 -16.63 5.55 13.00
CA GLU A 624 -15.26 5.55 12.45
C GLU A 624 -14.69 6.98 12.32
N GLU A 625 -15.53 7.97 12.01
CA GLU A 625 -15.08 9.35 11.79
C GLU A 625 -14.97 10.16 13.09
N ILE A 626 -15.91 10.00 14.03
CA ILE A 626 -15.98 10.78 15.28
C ILE A 626 -15.44 9.99 16.48
N GLY A 627 -15.49 8.66 16.44
CA GLY A 627 -14.97 7.77 17.49
C GLY A 627 -15.91 7.51 18.67
N THR A 628 -16.91 8.36 18.92
CA THR A 628 -17.87 8.22 20.04
C THR A 628 -19.28 8.66 19.65
N PHE A 629 -20.28 8.11 20.34
CA PHE A 629 -21.68 8.58 20.29
C PHE A 629 -22.06 9.45 21.50
N ASN A 630 -21.19 9.57 22.50
CA ASN A 630 -21.51 10.31 23.71
C ASN A 630 -21.46 11.83 23.47
N GLY A 631 -22.53 12.53 23.79
CA GLY A 631 -22.60 13.99 23.66
C GLY A 631 -22.74 14.50 22.22
N LEU A 632 -23.14 13.64 21.26
CA LEU A 632 -23.22 14.04 19.85
C LEU A 632 -24.51 14.76 19.49
N THR A 633 -24.37 15.85 18.74
CA THR A 633 -25.48 16.53 18.08
C THR A 633 -25.55 16.14 16.60
N ILE A 634 -26.60 15.40 16.23
CA ILE A 634 -26.83 14.94 14.85
C ILE A 634 -27.95 15.78 14.25
N THR A 635 -27.65 16.48 13.15
CA THR A 635 -28.58 17.34 12.44
C THR A 635 -28.93 16.74 11.08
N MET A 636 -30.19 16.39 10.88
CA MET A 636 -30.72 15.84 9.63
C MET A 636 -31.42 16.95 8.85
N VAL A 637 -31.07 17.11 7.57
CA VAL A 637 -31.49 18.26 6.76
C VAL A 637 -32.08 17.83 5.42
N GLY A 638 -33.16 18.48 4.98
CA GLY A 638 -33.72 18.33 3.63
C GLY A 638 -35.13 17.74 3.62
N ASP A 639 -35.36 16.71 2.79
CA ASP A 639 -36.63 15.99 2.74
C ASP A 639 -36.68 14.90 3.81
N LEU A 640 -37.16 15.29 5.00
CA LEU A 640 -37.29 14.38 6.13
C LEU A 640 -38.62 13.62 6.11
N LYS A 641 -39.60 14.04 5.31
CA LYS A 641 -40.91 13.38 5.21
C LYS A 641 -40.84 12.10 4.40
N HIS A 642 -40.11 12.11 3.28
CA HIS A 642 -40.02 10.96 2.38
C HIS A 642 -38.65 10.24 2.46
N GLY A 643 -37.71 10.78 3.23
CA GLY A 643 -36.36 10.26 3.37
C GLY A 643 -36.26 8.98 4.22
N ARG A 644 -36.53 7.80 3.64
CA ARG A 644 -36.38 6.51 4.35
C ARG A 644 -35.04 6.31 5.06
N THR A 645 -33.96 6.90 4.54
CA THR A 645 -32.62 6.79 5.15
C THR A 645 -32.52 7.53 6.48
N VAL A 646 -33.14 8.71 6.60
CA VAL A 646 -33.15 9.46 7.87
C VAL A 646 -34.12 8.85 8.87
N HIS A 647 -35.22 8.26 8.41
CA HIS A 647 -36.15 7.51 9.27
C HIS A 647 -35.43 6.31 9.92
N SER A 648 -34.78 5.48 9.10
CA SER A 648 -34.04 4.32 9.59
C SER A 648 -32.85 4.71 10.47
N LEU A 649 -32.12 5.79 10.14
CA LEU A 649 -31.03 6.27 10.99
C LEU A 649 -31.55 6.77 12.35
N ALA A 650 -32.62 7.56 12.38
CA ALA A 650 -33.22 8.04 13.62
C ALA A 650 -33.71 6.88 14.50
N LYS A 651 -34.40 5.90 13.91
CA LYS A 651 -34.84 4.68 14.59
C LYS A 651 -33.66 3.87 15.12
N LEU A 652 -32.60 3.66 14.34
CA LEU A 652 -31.43 2.89 14.78
C LEU A 652 -30.65 3.59 15.91
N LEU A 653 -30.61 4.93 15.92
CA LEU A 653 -29.93 5.69 16.98
C LEU A 653 -30.59 5.53 18.35
N THR A 654 -31.86 5.12 18.42
CA THR A 654 -32.56 4.84 19.69
C THR A 654 -31.88 3.76 20.52
N ILE A 655 -31.18 2.82 19.89
CA ILE A 655 -30.43 1.77 20.61
C ILE A 655 -29.21 2.33 21.36
N TYR A 656 -28.88 3.61 21.19
CA TYR A 656 -27.80 4.35 21.86
C TYR A 656 -28.34 5.47 22.78
N SER A 657 -29.59 5.38 23.23
CA SER A 657 -30.21 6.41 24.08
C SER A 657 -29.51 6.67 25.43
N ASP A 658 -28.75 5.71 25.94
CA ASP A 658 -27.88 5.87 27.13
C ASP A 658 -26.68 6.80 26.86
N LYS A 659 -26.40 7.11 25.60
CA LYS A 659 -25.40 8.10 25.20
C LYS A 659 -26.13 9.41 25.01
N SER A 660 -25.57 10.50 25.52
CA SER A 660 -26.20 11.84 25.49
C SER A 660 -26.25 12.41 24.06
N ILE A 661 -27.01 11.77 23.16
CA ILE A 661 -27.21 12.15 21.77
C ILE A 661 -28.36 13.17 21.73
N SER A 662 -28.29 14.13 20.81
CA SER A 662 -29.40 15.04 20.52
C SER A 662 -29.64 15.10 19.01
N LEU A 663 -30.90 14.99 18.60
CA LEU A 663 -31.30 15.05 17.19
C LEU A 663 -31.92 16.41 16.85
N TYR A 664 -31.48 16.97 15.73
CA TYR A 664 -32.05 18.19 15.17
C TYR A 664 -32.60 17.90 13.78
N TYR A 665 -33.84 18.29 13.54
CA TYR A 665 -34.52 18.14 12.26
C TYR A 665 -34.64 19.50 11.59
N VAL A 666 -33.97 19.68 10.46
CA VAL A 666 -33.99 20.93 9.69
C VAL A 666 -34.66 20.70 8.35
N SER A 667 -35.92 21.12 8.24
CA SER A 667 -36.71 20.93 7.04
C SER A 667 -37.77 22.02 6.90
N PRO A 668 -38.30 22.25 5.69
CA PRO A 668 -39.51 23.06 5.51
C PRO A 668 -40.69 22.36 6.22
N PRO A 669 -41.72 23.10 6.68
CA PRO A 669 -42.88 22.51 7.34
C PRO A 669 -43.58 21.41 6.52
N SER A 670 -43.57 21.53 5.19
CA SER A 670 -44.17 20.53 4.27
C SER A 670 -43.40 19.20 4.21
N LEU A 671 -42.12 19.18 4.59
CA LEU A 671 -41.24 17.99 4.56
C LEU A 671 -40.72 17.64 5.96
N ALA A 672 -41.48 17.96 7.00
CA ALA A 672 -41.15 17.63 8.39
C ALA A 672 -41.02 16.12 8.61
N MET A 673 -40.21 15.74 9.60
CA MET A 673 -40.07 14.35 10.04
C MET A 673 -41.45 13.80 10.43
N PRO A 674 -41.83 12.59 9.97
CA PRO A 674 -43.10 11.96 10.33
C PRO A 674 -43.26 11.76 11.84
N GLN A 675 -44.50 11.87 12.31
CA GLN A 675 -44.81 11.81 13.75
C GLN A 675 -44.44 10.46 14.37
N ASP A 676 -44.61 9.35 13.63
CA ASP A 676 -44.25 8.01 14.11
C ASP A 676 -42.75 7.85 14.40
N VAL A 677 -41.90 8.52 13.61
CA VAL A 677 -40.44 8.54 13.83
C VAL A 677 -40.11 9.38 15.07
N ILE A 678 -40.72 10.56 15.19
CA ILE A 678 -40.54 11.46 16.34
C ILE A 678 -40.97 10.76 17.64
N ASP A 679 -42.13 10.09 17.63
CA ASP A 679 -42.66 9.37 18.78
C ASP A 679 -41.76 8.20 19.16
N CYS A 680 -41.23 7.47 18.18
CA CYS A 680 -40.27 6.39 18.40
C CYS A 680 -38.99 6.87 19.11
N VAL A 681 -38.42 7.99 18.65
CA VAL A 681 -37.22 8.58 19.27
C VAL A 681 -37.53 9.18 20.64
N THR A 682 -38.74 9.74 20.81
CA THR A 682 -39.21 10.30 22.08
C THR A 682 -39.36 9.21 23.14
N ALA A 683 -39.93 8.06 22.76
CA ALA A 683 -40.07 6.90 23.63
C ALA A 683 -38.71 6.37 24.12
N ALA A 684 -37.64 6.55 23.33
CA ALA A 684 -36.28 6.20 23.72
C ALA A 684 -35.60 7.26 24.63
N GLY A 685 -36.23 8.41 24.87
CA GLY A 685 -35.72 9.47 25.75
C GLY A 685 -34.63 10.35 25.13
N ILE A 686 -34.46 10.35 23.80
CA ILE A 686 -33.46 11.17 23.11
C ILE A 686 -34.01 12.59 22.89
N PRO A 687 -33.30 13.66 23.30
CA PRO A 687 -33.68 15.04 23.01
C PRO A 687 -33.77 15.32 21.51
N GLN A 688 -34.88 15.95 21.10
CA GLN A 688 -35.16 16.27 19.70
C GLN A 688 -35.60 17.74 19.55
N LYS A 689 -35.17 18.41 18.48
CA LYS A 689 -35.65 19.77 18.15
C LYS A 689 -35.83 19.94 16.65
N SER A 690 -36.96 20.51 16.23
CA SER A 690 -37.22 20.88 14.84
C SER A 690 -36.92 22.36 14.60
N SER A 691 -36.43 22.70 13.41
CA SER A 691 -36.17 24.07 12.96
C SER A 691 -36.27 24.17 11.44
N THR A 692 -36.48 25.39 10.94
CA THR A 692 -36.39 25.70 9.51
C THR A 692 -35.07 26.39 9.15
N ASN A 693 -34.25 26.77 10.15
CA ASN A 693 -33.03 27.54 9.95
C ASN A 693 -31.79 26.69 10.23
N LEU A 694 -31.11 26.26 9.16
CA LEU A 694 -29.87 25.49 9.26
C LEU A 694 -28.73 26.31 9.87
N GLU A 695 -28.67 27.61 9.55
CA GLU A 695 -27.55 28.47 9.94
C GLU A 695 -27.42 28.62 11.46
N GLU A 696 -28.54 28.65 12.18
CA GLU A 696 -28.56 28.74 13.65
C GLU A 696 -28.06 27.46 14.32
N ILE A 697 -28.34 26.29 13.73
CA ILE A 697 -28.03 24.99 14.32
C ILE A 697 -26.61 24.53 13.98
N LEU A 698 -26.12 24.90 12.79
CA LEU A 698 -24.84 24.46 12.24
C LEU A 698 -23.62 24.63 13.19
N PRO A 699 -23.51 25.70 14.02
CA PRO A 699 -22.41 25.82 14.99
C PRO A 699 -22.42 24.77 16.10
N HIS A 700 -23.58 24.14 16.36
CA HIS A 700 -23.76 23.12 17.40
C HIS A 700 -23.75 21.69 16.85
N THR A 701 -23.87 21.52 15.54
CA THR A 701 -23.85 20.21 14.85
C THR A 701 -22.49 19.53 14.87
N ASP A 702 -22.46 18.24 15.23
CA ASP A 702 -21.31 17.33 15.08
C ASP A 702 -21.45 16.43 13.84
N VAL A 703 -22.66 15.97 13.53
CA VAL A 703 -22.95 15.21 12.31
C VAL A 703 -24.01 15.94 11.51
N LEU A 704 -23.65 16.44 10.33
CA LEU A 704 -24.60 17.05 9.39
C LEU A 704 -25.00 16.01 8.34
N TYR A 705 -26.19 15.44 8.45
CA TYR A 705 -26.72 14.47 7.51
C TYR A 705 -27.67 15.16 6.52
N MET A 706 -27.16 15.43 5.32
CA MET A 706 -27.92 16.08 4.26
C MET A 706 -28.74 15.04 3.47
N THR A 707 -29.91 15.43 3.00
CA THR A 707 -30.76 14.65 2.09
C THR A 707 -31.17 15.47 0.88
N ARG A 708 -31.25 14.79 -0.27
CA ARG A 708 -31.80 15.35 -1.50
C ARG A 708 -33.31 15.56 -1.36
N ILE A 709 -33.81 16.68 -1.90
CA ILE A 709 -35.24 16.88 -2.11
C ILE A 709 -35.71 16.05 -3.32
N GLN A 710 -36.62 15.11 -3.08
CA GLN A 710 -37.07 14.14 -4.09
C GLN A 710 -38.15 14.75 -4.97
N LYS A 711 -37.74 15.37 -6.09
CA LYS A 711 -38.65 15.96 -7.09
C LYS A 711 -39.80 15.02 -7.47
N GLU A 712 -39.51 13.73 -7.61
CA GLU A 712 -40.45 12.67 -7.96
C GLU A 712 -41.56 12.40 -6.93
N ARG A 713 -41.50 12.98 -5.71
CA ARG A 713 -42.51 12.82 -4.65
C ARG A 713 -43.47 14.00 -4.55
N PHE A 714 -43.31 15.03 -5.36
CA PHE A 714 -44.21 16.19 -5.40
C PHE A 714 -45.31 15.99 -6.44
N THR A 715 -46.54 16.36 -6.07
CA THR A 715 -47.70 16.34 -6.96
C THR A 715 -47.73 17.54 -7.93
N SER A 716 -47.05 18.63 -7.58
CA SER A 716 -46.95 19.84 -8.41
C SER A 716 -45.51 20.33 -8.50
N GLU A 717 -45.09 20.78 -9.69
CA GLU A 717 -43.75 21.35 -9.93
C GLU A 717 -43.53 22.66 -9.14
N GLU A 718 -44.60 23.43 -8.92
CA GLU A 718 -44.55 24.68 -8.17
C GLU A 718 -44.22 24.47 -6.67
N GLU A 719 -44.72 23.40 -6.06
CA GLU A 719 -44.37 23.05 -4.67
C GLU A 719 -42.91 22.63 -4.55
N TYR A 720 -42.38 21.92 -5.55
CA TYR A 720 -40.98 21.52 -5.60
C TYR A 720 -40.04 22.74 -5.71
N GLN A 721 -40.34 23.66 -6.63
CA GLN A 721 -39.51 24.87 -6.85
C GLN A 721 -39.41 25.77 -5.62
N LYS A 722 -40.45 25.79 -4.78
CA LYS A 722 -40.45 26.56 -3.51
C LYS A 722 -39.43 26.04 -2.49
N VAL A 723 -39.03 24.77 -2.57
CA VAL A 723 -38.22 24.11 -1.54
C VAL A 723 -36.86 23.60 -2.02
N CYS A 724 -36.67 23.36 -3.31
CA CYS A 724 -35.48 22.69 -3.86
C CYS A 724 -34.14 23.38 -3.53
N ASP A 725 -34.16 24.70 -3.30
CA ASP A 725 -32.96 25.53 -3.13
C ASP A 725 -32.73 26.02 -1.70
N LEU A 726 -33.55 25.60 -0.73
CA LEU A 726 -33.51 26.14 0.63
C LEU A 726 -32.26 25.75 1.43
N TYR A 727 -31.70 24.56 1.19
CA TYR A 727 -30.56 24.04 1.95
C TYR A 727 -29.45 23.62 1.00
N LYS A 728 -28.46 24.51 0.83
CA LYS A 728 -27.26 24.25 0.00
C LYS A 728 -25.98 24.35 0.81
N ILE A 729 -25.20 23.28 0.77
CA ILE A 729 -23.87 23.23 1.37
C ILE A 729 -22.84 23.69 0.36
N THR A 730 -22.17 24.79 0.69
CA THR A 730 -21.04 25.34 -0.06
C THR A 730 -19.86 25.54 0.89
N PRO A 731 -18.60 25.58 0.38
CA PRO A 731 -17.45 25.93 1.21
C PRO A 731 -17.62 27.24 1.97
N LYS A 732 -18.28 28.24 1.35
CA LYS A 732 -18.59 29.53 1.99
C LYS A 732 -19.54 29.38 3.18
N PHE A 733 -20.61 28.60 3.03
CA PHE A 733 -21.60 28.36 4.08
C PHE A 733 -20.99 27.60 5.26
N MET A 734 -20.16 26.60 4.96
CA MET A 734 -19.49 25.76 5.95
C MET A 734 -18.43 26.49 6.80
N ARG A 735 -18.15 27.78 6.55
CA ARG A 735 -17.35 28.63 7.45
C ARG A 735 -18.05 28.93 8.78
N LYS A 736 -19.39 28.87 8.81
CA LYS A 736 -20.22 29.09 10.02
C LYS A 736 -20.28 27.84 10.92
N ALA A 737 -19.85 26.69 10.39
CA ALA A 737 -19.90 25.41 11.09
C ALA A 737 -18.71 25.20 12.03
N LYS A 738 -18.75 24.14 12.86
CA LYS A 738 -17.58 23.72 13.65
C LYS A 738 -16.37 23.48 12.75
N LYS A 739 -15.19 23.81 13.28
CA LYS A 739 -13.91 23.58 12.58
C LYS A 739 -13.63 22.07 12.41
N HIS A 740 -12.79 21.74 11.45
CA HIS A 740 -12.33 20.38 11.13
C HIS A 740 -11.88 19.57 12.37
N GLY A 741 -12.18 18.26 12.39
CA GLY A 741 -11.89 17.34 13.50
C GLY A 741 -12.92 17.35 14.64
N LYS A 742 -14.02 18.10 14.48
CA LYS A 742 -15.15 18.16 15.42
C LYS A 742 -16.51 17.95 14.76
N MET A 743 -16.56 17.84 13.42
CA MET A 743 -17.81 17.56 12.71
C MET A 743 -17.57 16.84 11.37
N ILE A 744 -18.61 16.17 10.87
CA ILE A 744 -18.65 15.54 9.55
C ILE A 744 -19.93 15.88 8.79
N VAL A 745 -19.88 15.80 7.47
CA VAL A 745 -21.02 15.96 6.55
C VAL A 745 -21.25 14.65 5.79
N MET A 746 -22.44 14.10 5.93
CA MET A 746 -22.88 12.82 5.34
C MET A 746 -24.05 13.04 4.38
N HIS A 747 -24.22 12.12 3.42
CA HIS A 747 -25.26 12.17 2.41
C HIS A 747 -25.51 10.78 1.80
N PRO A 748 -26.76 10.31 1.64
CA PRO A 748 -27.05 8.98 1.11
C PRO A 748 -26.78 8.82 -0.40
N LEU A 749 -26.48 9.91 -1.11
CA LEU A 749 -26.23 9.97 -2.56
C LEU A 749 -27.41 9.43 -3.43
N PRO A 750 -27.52 9.85 -4.70
CA PRO A 750 -26.74 10.89 -5.36
C PRO A 750 -27.05 12.27 -4.77
N ARG A 751 -26.01 13.09 -4.62
CA ARG A 751 -26.19 14.52 -4.35
C ARG A 751 -26.47 15.22 -5.67
N LEU A 752 -27.48 16.09 -5.71
CA LEU A 752 -27.66 17.01 -6.83
C LEU A 752 -26.99 18.34 -6.47
N ASP A 753 -27.78 19.37 -6.24
CA ASP A 753 -27.30 20.73 -5.99
C ASP A 753 -27.25 21.07 -4.48
N GLU A 754 -27.72 20.18 -3.61
CA GLU A 754 -27.74 20.38 -2.15
C GLU A 754 -26.34 20.36 -1.52
N ILE A 755 -25.34 19.75 -2.18
CA ILE A 755 -23.93 19.81 -1.78
C ILE A 755 -23.09 20.13 -3.02
N SER A 756 -22.46 21.31 -3.02
CA SER A 756 -21.55 21.71 -4.10
C SER A 756 -20.37 20.75 -4.23
N THR A 757 -20.01 20.38 -5.46
CA THR A 757 -18.81 19.58 -5.78
C THR A 757 -17.51 20.25 -5.34
N THR A 758 -17.50 21.57 -5.16
CA THR A 758 -16.35 22.29 -4.61
C THR A 758 -16.09 21.99 -3.13
N PHE A 759 -17.03 21.34 -2.45
CA PHE A 759 -16.90 20.90 -1.06
C PHE A 759 -16.20 19.54 -0.92
N ASP A 760 -15.91 18.83 -2.02
CA ASP A 760 -15.35 17.47 -2.01
C ASP A 760 -13.98 17.38 -1.35
N SER A 761 -13.18 18.43 -1.53
CA SER A 761 -11.85 18.53 -0.95
C SER A 761 -11.86 18.95 0.52
N ASP A 762 -13.02 19.35 1.06
CA ASP A 762 -13.13 19.67 2.49
C ASP A 762 -13.06 18.36 3.30
N PRO A 763 -12.13 18.23 4.26
CA PRO A 763 -11.99 16.98 4.99
C PRO A 763 -13.20 16.60 5.86
N ARG A 764 -14.14 17.54 6.11
CA ARG A 764 -15.45 17.24 6.73
C ARG A 764 -16.38 16.45 5.80
N ALA A 765 -16.15 16.43 4.49
CA ALA A 765 -16.93 15.68 3.52
C ALA A 765 -16.73 14.16 3.71
N ALA A 766 -17.70 13.50 4.34
CA ALA A 766 -17.65 12.07 4.65
C ALA A 766 -18.55 11.22 3.75
N TYR A 767 -19.39 11.80 2.87
CA TYR A 767 -20.39 11.06 2.09
C TYR A 767 -19.83 10.04 1.08
N PHE A 768 -18.61 10.21 0.56
CA PHE A 768 -17.97 9.16 -0.25
C PHE A 768 -17.37 8.03 0.62
N ARG A 769 -16.77 8.39 1.77
CA ARG A 769 -16.30 7.40 2.76
C ARG A 769 -17.47 6.61 3.36
N GLN A 770 -18.61 7.26 3.58
CA GLN A 770 -19.89 6.64 3.92
C GLN A 770 -20.33 5.64 2.85
N ALA A 771 -20.23 6.00 1.56
CA ALA A 771 -20.57 5.09 0.47
C ALA A 771 -19.68 3.83 0.46
N GLU A 772 -18.36 4.01 0.64
CA GLU A 772 -17.38 2.93 0.76
C GLU A 772 -17.63 2.04 1.98
N ASN A 773 -17.89 2.63 3.16
CA ASN A 773 -18.25 1.90 4.37
C ASN A 773 -19.47 0.99 4.19
N GLY A 774 -20.36 1.35 3.26
CA GLY A 774 -21.47 0.51 2.84
C GLY A 774 -21.07 -0.84 2.26
N LEU A 775 -19.88 -0.97 1.66
CA LEU A 775 -19.36 -2.26 1.20
C LEU A 775 -19.05 -3.17 2.39
N TYR A 776 -18.28 -2.68 3.36
CA TYR A 776 -17.84 -3.49 4.50
C TYR A 776 -18.98 -3.93 5.40
N ILE A 777 -19.99 -3.08 5.59
CA ILE A 777 -21.20 -3.42 6.34
C ILE A 777 -21.99 -4.51 5.63
N ARG A 778 -22.11 -4.45 4.30
CA ARG A 778 -22.79 -5.50 3.52
C ARG A 778 -21.99 -6.81 3.54
N MET A 779 -20.66 -6.76 3.49
CA MET A 779 -19.82 -7.94 3.68
C MET A 779 -20.08 -8.56 5.05
N ALA A 780 -20.01 -7.78 6.12
CA ALA A 780 -20.28 -8.25 7.48
C ALA A 780 -21.68 -8.86 7.61
N LEU A 781 -22.69 -8.19 7.07
CA LEU A 781 -24.08 -8.65 7.12
C LEU A 781 -24.26 -9.98 6.39
N LEU A 782 -23.73 -10.12 5.17
CA LEU A 782 -23.81 -11.34 4.38
C LEU A 782 -23.09 -12.50 5.07
N THR A 783 -21.89 -12.24 5.61
CA THR A 783 -21.13 -13.22 6.38
C THR A 783 -21.93 -13.76 7.57
N ILE A 784 -22.52 -12.87 8.36
CA ILE A 784 -23.27 -13.24 9.57
C ILE A 784 -24.54 -14.02 9.19
N ILE A 785 -25.31 -13.54 8.23
CA ILE A 785 -26.61 -14.14 7.86
C ILE A 785 -26.45 -15.52 7.22
N LEU A 786 -25.41 -15.71 6.39
CA LEU A 786 -25.17 -16.94 5.64
C LEU A 786 -24.28 -17.96 6.36
N SER A 787 -23.80 -17.62 7.56
CA SER A 787 -23.06 -18.54 8.41
C SER A 787 -23.93 -19.71 8.90
N LYS A 788 -23.30 -20.87 9.07
CA LYS A 788 -23.97 -22.14 9.44
C LYS A 788 -24.00 -22.35 10.93
#